data_AF-A0AB39NYM4-F1
#
_entry.id   AF-A0AB39NYM4-F1
#
_cell.length_a   1.000
_cell.length_b   1.000
_cell.length_c   1.000
_cell.angle_alpha   90.00
_cell.angle_beta   90.00
_cell.angle_gamma   90.00
#
_symmetry.space_group_name_H-M   'P 1'
#
loop_
_entity.id
_entity.type
_entity.pdbx_description
1 polymer ?
#
loop_
_entity_poly.entity_id
_entity_poly.type
_entity_poly.pdbx_seq_one_letter_code
_entity_poly.pdbx_strand_id
1 'polypeptide(L)'
;MSATPDEEFADVLLAELNGRTTAEGRRRLVETVDETVMTTATVAILRDILDHITDYDFDRADNSRFSEACRAARRRLLDEPDGPTAPVIGFVSLISLNVTLLARRFESPDAERQRLADLYADSLFPDPAIGRAIELVYGRLGHPATDHVEDGFWSTVDFSSLHYHKAGTTSFILRGNKRVPDNEAGARSPLAVKCVLFPWNKLTAISRATDQYAQRYGAESVSEQVVKPTASSGQWVLMPFQEGRTLGEILAEFEAGSPAMAARIAKAEEVADKITTALHQLACQRPLVDADLQRQHLDLSPNNIIIDTQGNAKLIDLGVNHLYSRQVGIAEHDDAVYVAPEIKNNKKASQTADVYSLGIILMQILAGAPPRDGRTPEIIWSTSPNLGRLLEDLIEERPERRLLAVPHAQGLEYDALRQRLAFCFELVRQEPVAKESSLKYLASRLAPTSREFSTQFEQWRQWRDESEFRGPYDRYLLFFTAMSSLAWWFIVSKTALATVADIVVGEAEGLPTGSELYAKVIALSQGLVAAKFYQTVLARVTTRGIPGLRARCTEVAMRSMALVAVPTTVLSTFSPDWYWVWPWTCTGGAVAVALSNWATWSTANDLLQKSEGVLSTTPDASRRFARGYEQWWWTMLLYAVIIATIGAGVQAGKLKDTPAYVFILVVITVGVHYGTKCAAAGPAVCGSIARAFSAGQRLEIIRRRGIS
;
A
#
# COMPACT_ATOMS: atom_id res chain seq x y z
N MET A 1 15.85 -48.14 -40.24
CA MET A 1 15.80 -48.60 -38.84
C MET A 1 14.37 -48.42 -38.39
N SER A 2 13.72 -49.46 -37.85
CA SER A 2 12.37 -49.31 -37.29
C SER A 2 12.44 -48.36 -36.09
N ALA A 3 11.51 -47.42 -35.98
CA ALA A 3 11.38 -46.57 -34.80
C ALA A 3 11.28 -47.46 -33.55
N THR A 4 11.87 -47.01 -32.45
CA THR A 4 11.70 -47.69 -31.15
C THR A 4 10.23 -47.55 -30.69
N PRO A 5 9.71 -48.47 -29.87
CA PRO A 5 8.33 -48.37 -29.37
C PRO A 5 8.02 -47.02 -28.69
N ASP A 6 9.01 -46.42 -28.03
CA ASP A 6 8.90 -45.10 -27.40
C ASP A 6 8.82 -43.96 -28.43
N GLU A 7 9.59 -44.02 -29.53
CA GLU A 7 9.51 -43.04 -30.63
C GLU A 7 8.17 -43.16 -31.39
N GLU A 8 7.68 -44.38 -31.61
CA GLU A 8 6.37 -44.61 -32.23
C GLU A 8 5.24 -44.06 -31.33
N PHE A 9 5.34 -44.24 -30.00
CA PHE A 9 4.41 -43.62 -29.05
C PHE A 9 4.43 -42.09 -29.12
N ALA A 10 5.63 -41.49 -29.17
CA ALA A 10 5.80 -40.04 -29.29
C ALA A 10 5.12 -39.48 -30.55
N ASP A 11 5.36 -40.12 -31.70
CA ASP A 11 4.81 -39.70 -32.99
C ASP A 11 3.29 -39.79 -33.01
N VAL A 12 2.71 -40.87 -32.45
CA VAL A 12 1.26 -41.04 -32.39
C VAL A 12 0.62 -40.06 -31.40
N LEU A 13 1.28 -39.77 -30.27
CA LEU A 13 0.83 -38.77 -29.30
C LEU A 13 0.87 -37.35 -29.90
N LEU A 14 1.97 -36.98 -30.56
CA LEU A 14 2.09 -35.70 -31.25
C LEU A 14 1.07 -35.58 -32.39
N ALA A 15 0.83 -36.66 -33.13
CA ALA A 15 -0.25 -36.70 -34.11
C ALA A 15 -1.63 -36.50 -33.47
N GLU A 16 -1.85 -37.01 -32.25
CA GLU A 16 -3.14 -36.92 -31.56
C GLU A 16 -3.35 -35.51 -31.04
N LEU A 17 -2.33 -34.91 -30.45
CA LEU A 17 -2.32 -33.48 -30.09
C LEU A 17 -2.59 -32.60 -31.32
N ASN A 18 -2.07 -32.96 -32.50
CA ASN A 18 -2.32 -32.23 -33.75
C ASN A 18 -3.64 -32.60 -34.45
N GLY A 19 -4.45 -33.51 -33.91
CA GLY A 19 -5.70 -33.97 -34.51
C GLY A 19 -5.54 -34.77 -35.80
N ARG A 20 -4.37 -35.37 -36.04
CA ARG A 20 -4.02 -36.16 -37.24
C ARG A 20 -4.01 -37.66 -37.01
N THR A 21 -4.30 -38.13 -35.80
CA THR A 21 -4.26 -39.56 -35.44
C THR A 21 -5.48 -40.32 -35.93
N THR A 22 -5.26 -41.55 -36.37
CA THR A 22 -6.32 -42.50 -36.78
C THR A 22 -6.98 -43.14 -35.56
N ALA A 23 -8.19 -43.69 -35.72
CA ALA A 23 -8.87 -44.42 -34.63
C ALA A 23 -8.02 -45.59 -34.09
N GLU A 24 -7.31 -46.29 -34.98
CA GLU A 24 -6.36 -47.35 -34.62
C GLU A 24 -5.17 -46.82 -33.80
N GLY A 25 -4.57 -45.70 -34.22
CA GLY A 25 -3.50 -45.04 -33.46
C GLY A 25 -3.95 -44.58 -32.09
N ARG A 26 -5.21 -44.11 -31.97
CA ARG A 26 -5.78 -43.69 -30.69
C ARG A 26 -6.02 -44.87 -29.73
N ARG A 27 -6.57 -45.97 -30.22
CA ARG A 27 -6.70 -47.20 -29.42
C ARG A 27 -5.34 -47.68 -28.95
N ARG A 28 -4.34 -47.68 -29.84
CA ARG A 28 -2.96 -47.96 -29.45
C ARG A 28 -2.48 -47.04 -28.34
N LEU A 29 -2.71 -45.73 -28.37
CA LEU A 29 -2.31 -44.84 -27.27
C LEU A 29 -2.96 -45.22 -25.93
N VAL A 30 -4.21 -45.66 -25.94
CA VAL A 30 -4.97 -46.08 -24.74
C VAL A 30 -4.50 -47.46 -24.26
N GLU A 31 -4.21 -48.38 -25.18
CA GLU A 31 -3.80 -49.78 -24.92
C GLU A 31 -2.30 -49.94 -24.60
N THR A 32 -1.42 -49.08 -25.14
CA THR A 32 0.06 -49.24 -25.09
C THR A 32 0.65 -48.89 -23.72
N VAL A 33 -0.15 -48.55 -22.71
CA VAL A 33 0.34 -48.12 -21.41
C VAL A 33 -0.25 -48.96 -20.28
N ASP A 34 0.11 -50.24 -20.26
CA ASP A 34 0.03 -51.06 -19.04
C ASP A 34 1.04 -50.51 -18.01
N GLU A 35 0.70 -50.53 -16.71
CA GLU A 35 1.44 -49.88 -15.62
C GLU A 35 2.90 -50.35 -15.48
N THR A 36 3.22 -51.50 -16.07
CA THR A 36 4.53 -52.13 -16.10
C THR A 36 5.48 -51.58 -17.18
N VAL A 37 4.99 -50.75 -18.12
CA VAL A 37 5.70 -50.36 -19.37
C VAL A 37 5.97 -48.85 -19.47
N MET A 38 5.60 -48.03 -18.48
CA MET A 38 6.07 -46.64 -18.42
C MET A 38 7.56 -46.57 -18.13
N THR A 39 8.36 -46.75 -19.17
CA THR A 39 9.81 -46.75 -19.09
C THR A 39 10.30 -45.34 -18.82
N THR A 40 11.53 -45.26 -18.30
CA THR A 40 12.25 -43.99 -18.19
C THR A 40 12.32 -43.26 -19.54
N ALA A 41 12.32 -43.98 -20.67
CA ALA A 41 12.35 -43.41 -22.01
C ALA A 41 11.02 -42.73 -22.38
N THR A 42 9.87 -43.36 -22.09
CA THR A 42 8.54 -42.78 -22.35
C THR A 42 8.34 -41.49 -21.55
N VAL A 43 8.71 -41.48 -20.26
CA VAL A 43 8.63 -40.28 -19.41
C VAL A 43 9.58 -39.18 -19.90
N ALA A 44 10.78 -39.54 -20.37
CA ALA A 44 11.73 -38.56 -20.92
C ALA A 44 11.19 -37.85 -22.17
N ILE A 45 10.52 -38.58 -23.07
CA ILE A 45 9.87 -38.02 -24.26
C ILE A 45 8.76 -37.04 -23.86
N LEU A 46 7.90 -37.42 -22.92
CA LEU A 46 6.80 -36.55 -22.46
C LEU A 46 7.33 -35.27 -21.82
N ARG A 47 8.43 -35.37 -21.08
CA ARG A 47 9.12 -34.22 -20.52
C ARG A 47 9.70 -33.33 -21.63
N ASP A 48 10.26 -33.93 -22.68
CA ASP A 48 10.77 -33.21 -23.83
C ASP A 48 9.67 -32.40 -24.55
N ILE A 49 8.46 -32.96 -24.67
CA ILE A 49 7.28 -32.24 -25.19
C ILE A 49 6.93 -31.04 -24.29
N LEU A 50 6.85 -31.24 -22.97
CA LEU A 50 6.57 -30.15 -22.01
C LEU A 50 7.67 -29.08 -22.02
N ASP A 51 8.92 -29.48 -22.20
CA ASP A 51 10.06 -28.59 -22.24
C ASP A 51 10.11 -27.72 -23.52
N HIS A 52 9.62 -28.23 -24.64
CA HIS A 52 9.55 -27.51 -25.91
C HIS A 52 8.17 -26.91 -26.15
N ILE A 53 7.31 -26.85 -25.12
CA ILE A 53 5.93 -26.38 -25.24
C ILE A 53 5.83 -24.94 -25.76
N THR A 54 6.85 -24.12 -25.48
CA THR A 54 6.96 -22.75 -26.00
C THR A 54 7.22 -22.70 -27.51
N ASP A 55 7.83 -23.74 -28.09
CA ASP A 55 8.08 -23.77 -29.54
C ASP A 55 6.79 -24.03 -30.32
N TYR A 56 5.77 -24.60 -29.67
CA TYR A 56 4.46 -24.87 -30.25
C TYR A 56 3.48 -23.69 -30.14
N ASP A 57 3.76 -22.68 -29.29
CA ASP A 57 2.75 -21.71 -28.84
C ASP A 57 3.20 -20.23 -28.88
N PHE A 58 4.35 -19.90 -29.48
CA PHE A 58 4.83 -18.51 -29.58
C PHE A 58 4.81 -17.95 -31.00
N ASP A 59 3.60 -17.81 -31.57
CA ASP A 59 3.30 -16.74 -32.52
C ASP A 59 2.09 -15.95 -31.99
N ARG A 60 2.31 -14.69 -31.59
CA ARG A 60 1.46 -13.85 -30.71
C ARG A 60 0.02 -13.60 -31.19
N ALA A 61 -0.38 -14.12 -32.34
CA ALA A 61 -1.69 -13.92 -32.95
C ALA A 61 -2.66 -15.11 -32.77
N ASP A 62 -2.19 -16.28 -32.33
CA ASP A 62 -2.94 -17.56 -32.44
C ASP A 62 -3.00 -18.36 -31.11
N ASN A 63 -2.93 -17.67 -29.95
CA ASN A 63 -2.90 -18.18 -28.55
C ASN A 63 -3.96 -19.26 -28.19
N SER A 64 -4.89 -19.63 -29.07
CA SER A 64 -5.92 -20.62 -28.79
C SER A 64 -5.69 -21.99 -29.44
N ARG A 65 -4.90 -22.11 -30.51
CA ARG A 65 -4.88 -23.35 -31.32
C ARG A 65 -4.27 -24.56 -30.61
N PHE A 66 -3.09 -24.42 -30.01
CA PHE A 66 -2.43 -25.58 -29.38
C PHE A 66 -3.14 -26.00 -28.09
N SER A 67 -3.58 -25.03 -27.28
CA SER A 67 -4.41 -25.28 -26.09
C SER A 67 -5.75 -25.95 -26.45
N GLU A 68 -6.45 -25.48 -27.48
CA GLU A 68 -7.67 -26.13 -27.99
C GLU A 68 -7.40 -27.53 -28.53
N ALA A 69 -6.27 -27.73 -29.22
CA ALA A 69 -5.88 -29.02 -29.75
C ALA A 69 -5.62 -30.04 -28.63
N CYS A 70 -4.94 -29.64 -27.55
CA CYS A 70 -4.79 -30.45 -26.33
C CYS A 70 -6.15 -30.79 -25.69
N ARG A 71 -7.05 -29.81 -25.57
CA ARG A 71 -8.42 -30.02 -25.07
C ARG A 71 -9.23 -30.97 -25.95
N ALA A 72 -9.06 -30.89 -27.27
CA ALA A 72 -9.74 -31.75 -28.22
C ALA A 72 -9.17 -33.18 -28.19
N ALA A 73 -7.85 -33.33 -28.11
CA ALA A 73 -7.18 -34.62 -27.93
C ALA A 73 -7.64 -35.33 -26.66
N ARG A 74 -7.71 -34.61 -25.54
CA ARG A 74 -8.22 -35.15 -24.28
C ARG A 74 -9.67 -35.66 -24.41
N ARG A 75 -10.56 -34.87 -25.01
CA ARG A 75 -11.96 -35.28 -25.24
C ARG A 75 -12.04 -36.56 -26.08
N ARG A 76 -11.28 -36.59 -27.18
CA ARG A 76 -11.22 -37.74 -28.09
C ARG A 76 -10.69 -39.02 -27.44
N LEU A 77 -9.74 -38.91 -26.50
CA LEU A 77 -9.23 -40.05 -25.74
C LEU A 77 -10.22 -40.52 -24.66
N LEU A 78 -10.95 -39.60 -24.03
CA LEU A 78 -12.00 -39.94 -23.05
C LEU A 78 -13.20 -40.64 -23.67
N ASP A 79 -13.46 -40.42 -24.96
CA ASP A 79 -14.53 -41.08 -25.71
C ASP A 79 -14.21 -42.54 -26.09
N GLU A 80 -12.96 -43.00 -25.89
CA GLU A 80 -12.58 -44.41 -26.14
C GLU A 80 -13.07 -45.33 -24.99
N PRO A 81 -13.43 -46.61 -25.28
CA PRO A 81 -14.02 -47.54 -24.30
C PRO A 81 -13.19 -47.76 -23.03
N ASP A 82 -11.86 -47.78 -23.16
CA ASP A 82 -10.89 -47.95 -22.06
C ASP A 82 -10.27 -46.62 -21.61
N GLY A 83 -10.82 -45.49 -22.08
CA GLY A 83 -10.29 -44.14 -21.88
C GLY A 83 -10.15 -43.67 -20.42
N PRO A 84 -11.15 -43.76 -19.54
CA PRO A 84 -11.22 -42.98 -18.29
C PRO A 84 -10.08 -43.16 -17.28
N THR A 85 -9.26 -44.20 -17.42
CA THR A 85 -8.12 -44.49 -16.53
C THR A 85 -6.80 -44.65 -17.28
N ALA A 86 -6.78 -44.36 -18.58
CA ALA A 86 -5.59 -44.54 -19.40
C ALA A 86 -4.49 -43.54 -18.99
N PRO A 87 -3.25 -43.99 -18.72
CA PRO A 87 -2.17 -43.09 -18.29
C PRO A 87 -1.87 -41.98 -19.31
N VAL A 88 -2.10 -42.24 -20.61
CA VAL A 88 -1.96 -41.24 -21.68
C VAL A 88 -2.89 -40.03 -21.48
N ILE A 89 -4.09 -40.23 -20.93
CA ILE A 89 -5.03 -39.14 -20.65
C ILE A 89 -4.51 -38.26 -19.52
N GLY A 90 -3.88 -38.85 -18.50
CA GLY A 90 -3.19 -38.12 -17.45
C GLY A 90 -2.13 -37.18 -18.01
N PHE A 91 -1.33 -37.66 -18.97
CA PHE A 91 -0.30 -36.85 -19.62
C PHE A 91 -0.86 -35.74 -20.51
N VAL A 92 -1.84 -36.04 -21.35
CA VAL A 92 -2.51 -35.00 -22.16
C VAL A 92 -3.16 -33.96 -21.25
N SER A 93 -3.71 -34.37 -20.11
CA SER A 93 -4.25 -33.47 -19.09
C SER A 93 -3.16 -32.60 -18.46
N LEU A 94 -1.99 -33.16 -18.13
CA LEU A 94 -0.85 -32.39 -17.61
C LEU A 94 -0.29 -31.40 -18.64
N ILE A 95 -0.17 -31.79 -19.92
CA ILE A 95 0.22 -30.90 -21.02
C ILE A 95 -0.80 -29.75 -21.14
N SER A 96 -2.09 -30.08 -21.19
CA SER A 96 -3.17 -29.09 -21.29
C SER A 96 -3.19 -28.13 -20.10
N LEU A 97 -2.93 -28.63 -18.88
CA LEU A 97 -2.76 -27.83 -17.68
C LEU A 97 -1.59 -26.86 -17.84
N ASN A 98 -0.42 -27.36 -18.26
CA ASN A 98 0.78 -26.54 -18.43
C ASN A 98 0.57 -25.41 -19.43
N VAL A 99 0.06 -25.73 -20.63
CA VAL A 99 -0.28 -24.73 -21.68
C VAL A 99 -1.26 -23.69 -21.14
N THR A 100 -2.35 -24.14 -20.51
CA THR A 100 -3.38 -23.22 -20.00
C THR A 100 -2.80 -22.25 -18.97
N LEU A 101 -1.95 -22.73 -18.07
CA LEU A 101 -1.34 -21.91 -17.03
C LEU A 101 -0.20 -21.02 -17.56
N LEU A 102 0.50 -21.41 -18.62
CA LEU A 102 1.47 -20.56 -19.32
C LEU A 102 0.79 -19.43 -20.08
N ALA A 103 -0.27 -19.73 -20.84
CA ALA A 103 -1.04 -18.74 -21.60
C ALA A 103 -1.61 -17.64 -20.69
N ARG A 104 -2.11 -18.03 -19.50
CA ARG A 104 -2.58 -17.11 -18.46
C ARG A 104 -1.57 -16.00 -18.10
N ARG A 105 -0.26 -16.26 -18.21
CA ARG A 105 0.81 -15.38 -17.68
C ARG A 105 1.20 -14.23 -18.61
N PHE A 106 0.97 -14.38 -19.92
CA PHE A 106 1.39 -13.40 -20.93
C PHE A 106 0.25 -12.46 -21.35
N GLU A 107 -0.96 -12.68 -20.85
CA GLU A 107 -2.11 -11.82 -21.12
C GLU A 107 -2.22 -10.68 -20.09
N SER A 108 -2.69 -9.51 -20.55
CA SER A 108 -3.09 -8.40 -19.69
C SER A 108 -4.05 -8.92 -18.60
N PRO A 109 -4.05 -8.37 -17.36
CA PRO A 109 -4.83 -8.87 -16.22
C PRO A 109 -6.35 -8.75 -16.42
N ASP A 110 -6.90 -9.57 -17.31
CA ASP A 110 -8.32 -9.84 -17.43
C ASP A 110 -8.66 -10.90 -16.38
N ALA A 111 -9.26 -10.44 -15.28
CA ALA A 111 -9.65 -11.29 -14.16
C ALA A 111 -10.54 -12.46 -14.61
N GLU A 112 -11.34 -12.28 -15.66
CA GLU A 112 -12.25 -13.33 -16.14
C GLU A 112 -11.48 -14.44 -16.86
N ARG A 113 -10.49 -14.11 -17.69
CA ARG A 113 -9.65 -15.15 -18.34
C ARG A 113 -8.83 -15.94 -17.35
N GLN A 114 -8.28 -15.27 -16.34
CA GLN A 114 -7.57 -15.97 -15.27
C GLN A 114 -8.50 -16.91 -14.51
N ARG A 115 -9.71 -16.46 -14.21
CA ARG A 115 -10.75 -17.28 -13.57
C ARG A 115 -11.14 -18.48 -14.43
N LEU A 116 -11.33 -18.31 -15.74
CA LEU A 116 -11.64 -19.40 -16.66
C LEU A 116 -10.50 -20.41 -16.76
N ALA A 117 -9.24 -19.95 -16.76
CA ALA A 117 -8.07 -20.82 -16.72
C ALA A 117 -8.02 -21.64 -15.41
N ASP A 118 -8.30 -21.01 -14.26
CA ASP A 118 -8.36 -21.68 -12.96
C ASP A 118 -9.50 -22.71 -12.88
N LEU A 119 -10.70 -22.38 -13.41
CA LEU A 119 -11.83 -23.30 -13.51
C LEU A 119 -11.52 -24.51 -14.41
N TYR A 120 -10.85 -24.27 -15.54
CA TYR A 120 -10.42 -25.35 -16.42
C TYR A 120 -9.38 -26.25 -15.75
N ALA A 121 -8.37 -25.65 -15.10
CA ALA A 121 -7.35 -26.39 -14.36
C ALA A 121 -7.97 -27.29 -13.29
N ASP A 122 -8.93 -26.77 -12.52
CA ASP A 122 -9.66 -27.54 -11.50
C ASP A 122 -10.46 -28.70 -12.11
N SER A 123 -11.09 -28.49 -13.28
CA SER A 123 -11.86 -29.53 -13.97
C SER A 123 -11.06 -30.76 -14.43
N LEU A 124 -9.71 -30.70 -14.39
CA LEU A 124 -8.84 -31.81 -14.77
C LEU A 124 -8.59 -32.80 -13.63
N PHE A 125 -8.72 -32.38 -12.36
CA PHE A 125 -8.37 -33.18 -11.19
C PHE A 125 -9.42 -34.19 -10.69
N PRO A 126 -10.69 -34.21 -11.16
CA PRO A 126 -11.56 -35.37 -10.94
C PRO A 126 -11.05 -36.67 -11.58
N ASP A 127 -10.13 -36.57 -12.54
CA ASP A 127 -9.52 -37.71 -13.23
C ASP A 127 -8.21 -38.12 -12.50
N PRO A 128 -8.14 -39.30 -11.85
CA PRO A 128 -6.96 -39.72 -11.10
C PRO A 128 -5.73 -39.92 -11.98
N ALA A 129 -5.88 -40.07 -13.31
CA ALA A 129 -4.77 -40.24 -14.23
C ALA A 129 -3.84 -39.01 -14.24
N ILE A 130 -4.35 -37.79 -14.01
CA ILE A 130 -3.50 -36.59 -13.94
C ILE A 130 -2.55 -36.64 -12.74
N GLY A 131 -3.04 -37.11 -11.58
CA GLY A 131 -2.22 -37.28 -10.38
C GLY A 131 -1.07 -38.25 -10.64
N ARG A 132 -1.36 -39.37 -11.33
CA ARG A 132 -0.34 -40.34 -11.74
C ARG A 132 0.67 -39.76 -12.74
N ALA A 133 0.22 -38.97 -13.70
CA ALA A 133 1.11 -38.28 -14.63
C ALA A 133 2.06 -37.31 -13.90
N ILE A 134 1.56 -36.59 -12.90
CA ILE A 134 2.37 -35.70 -12.05
C ILE A 134 3.39 -36.49 -11.26
N GLU A 135 3.01 -37.62 -10.64
CA GLU A 135 3.92 -38.50 -9.88
C GLU A 135 5.13 -38.93 -10.73
N LEU A 136 4.87 -39.31 -11.99
CA LEU A 136 5.88 -39.83 -12.91
C LEU A 136 6.77 -38.72 -13.50
N VAL A 137 6.18 -37.61 -13.95
CA VAL A 137 6.91 -36.52 -14.63
C VAL A 137 7.75 -35.70 -13.66
N TYR A 138 7.22 -35.40 -12.46
CA TYR A 138 7.94 -34.62 -11.44
C TYR A 138 8.79 -35.48 -10.50
N GLY A 139 8.58 -36.81 -10.50
CA GLY A 139 9.32 -37.74 -9.66
C GLY A 139 10.62 -38.27 -10.29
N ARG A 140 11.22 -39.27 -9.64
CA ARG A 140 12.53 -39.86 -9.99
C ARG A 140 12.63 -40.35 -11.45
N LEU A 141 11.56 -40.91 -12.01
CA LEU A 141 11.55 -41.38 -13.40
C LEU A 141 11.70 -40.23 -14.39
N GLY A 142 11.07 -39.09 -14.13
CA GLY A 142 11.23 -37.88 -14.91
C GLY A 142 12.54 -37.14 -14.63
N HIS A 143 13.19 -37.37 -13.49
CA HIS A 143 14.44 -36.70 -13.13
C HIS A 143 15.36 -37.59 -12.26
N PRO A 144 16.15 -38.51 -12.84
CA PRO A 144 16.92 -39.51 -12.08
C PRO A 144 18.03 -38.95 -11.17
N ALA A 145 18.30 -37.65 -11.25
CA ALA A 145 19.25 -36.93 -10.39
C ALA A 145 18.65 -36.42 -9.07
N THR A 146 17.40 -36.76 -8.72
CA THR A 146 16.82 -36.41 -7.41
C THR A 146 17.52 -37.18 -6.28
N ASP A 147 17.80 -36.49 -5.17
CA ASP A 147 18.43 -37.08 -3.98
C ASP A 147 17.54 -38.17 -3.35
N HIS A 148 18.15 -39.25 -2.86
CA HIS A 148 17.44 -40.40 -2.30
C HIS A 148 16.51 -40.07 -1.11
N VAL A 149 16.81 -39.00 -0.37
CA VAL A 149 16.01 -38.58 0.80
C VAL A 149 14.71 -37.90 0.37
N GLU A 150 14.80 -36.99 -0.60
CA GLU A 150 13.64 -36.24 -1.13
C GLU A 150 12.65 -37.16 -1.85
N ASP A 151 13.17 -38.18 -2.56
CA ASP A 151 12.36 -39.24 -3.17
C ASP A 151 11.48 -39.98 -2.15
N GLY A 152 12.01 -40.18 -0.93
CA GLY A 152 11.26 -40.76 0.18
C GLY A 152 10.03 -39.93 0.51
N PHE A 153 10.17 -38.61 0.62
CA PHE A 153 9.06 -37.69 0.88
C PHE A 153 8.06 -37.61 -0.29
N TRP A 154 8.54 -37.58 -1.54
CA TRP A 154 7.67 -37.59 -2.72
C TRP A 154 6.75 -38.82 -2.74
N SER A 155 7.29 -39.98 -2.37
CA SER A 155 6.52 -41.24 -2.31
C SER A 155 5.42 -41.25 -1.24
N THR A 156 5.46 -40.32 -0.27
CA THR A 156 4.43 -40.21 0.78
C THR A 156 3.16 -39.51 0.30
N VAL A 157 3.17 -38.89 -0.87
CA VAL A 157 2.00 -38.19 -1.42
C VAL A 157 0.99 -39.21 -1.95
N ASP A 158 -0.28 -39.00 -1.63
CA ASP A 158 -1.40 -39.70 -2.27
C ASP A 158 -1.82 -38.92 -3.53
N PHE A 159 -1.24 -39.28 -4.67
CA PHE A 159 -1.48 -38.61 -5.95
C PHE A 159 -2.93 -38.71 -6.44
N SER A 160 -3.69 -39.71 -5.96
CA SER A 160 -5.13 -39.83 -6.27
C SER A 160 -5.98 -38.79 -5.54
N SER A 161 -5.44 -38.17 -4.48
CA SER A 161 -6.13 -37.15 -3.68
C SER A 161 -5.83 -35.71 -4.11
N LEU A 162 -5.05 -35.54 -5.19
CA LEU A 162 -4.64 -34.21 -5.63
C LEU A 162 -5.79 -33.45 -6.27
N HIS A 163 -5.91 -32.19 -5.87
CA HIS A 163 -6.81 -31.20 -6.45
C HIS A 163 -6.02 -29.96 -6.83
N TYR A 164 -6.43 -29.31 -7.92
CA TYR A 164 -5.91 -27.98 -8.24
C TYR A 164 -6.25 -27.01 -7.11
N HIS A 165 -5.30 -26.15 -6.74
CA HIS A 165 -5.56 -25.10 -5.78
C HIS A 165 -5.40 -23.72 -6.41
N LYS A 166 -4.21 -23.40 -6.92
CA LYS A 166 -3.91 -22.09 -7.48
C LYS A 166 -2.65 -22.12 -8.33
N ALA A 167 -2.53 -21.19 -9.28
CA ALA A 167 -1.29 -20.97 -10.02
C ALA A 167 -0.66 -19.61 -9.71
N GLY A 168 0.68 -19.59 -9.69
CA GLY A 168 1.50 -18.38 -9.65
C GLY A 168 2.20 -18.12 -10.99
N THR A 169 3.20 -17.24 -10.98
CA THR A 169 3.94 -16.80 -12.18
C THR A 169 4.97 -17.80 -12.70
N THR A 170 5.45 -18.73 -11.88
CA THR A 170 6.44 -19.76 -12.28
C THR A 170 6.00 -21.18 -11.95
N SER A 171 5.06 -21.35 -11.00
CA SER A 171 4.57 -22.65 -10.51
C SER A 171 3.05 -22.71 -10.42
N PHE A 172 2.53 -23.90 -10.09
CA PHE A 172 1.16 -24.13 -9.64
C PHE A 172 1.17 -24.96 -8.37
N ILE A 173 0.09 -24.86 -7.59
CA ILE A 173 -0.06 -25.48 -6.28
C ILE A 173 -1.24 -26.44 -6.35
N LEU A 174 -1.00 -27.64 -5.85
CA LEU A 174 -2.00 -28.69 -5.68
C LEU A 174 -2.22 -28.91 -4.19
N ARG A 175 -3.46 -29.21 -3.82
CA ARG A 175 -3.82 -29.67 -2.47
C ARG A 175 -4.02 -31.18 -2.52
N GLY A 176 -3.47 -31.92 -1.57
CA GLY A 176 -3.68 -33.37 -1.45
C GLY A 176 -3.47 -33.86 -0.03
N ASN A 177 -3.33 -35.17 0.13
CA ASN A 177 -3.13 -35.82 1.42
C ASN A 177 -1.88 -36.72 1.41
N LYS A 178 -1.41 -37.08 2.61
CA LYS A 178 -0.44 -38.17 2.76
C LYS A 178 -1.10 -39.51 2.46
N ARG A 179 -0.33 -40.43 1.87
CA ARG A 179 -0.69 -41.82 1.58
C ARG A 179 -0.91 -42.62 2.87
N VAL A 180 -0.06 -42.38 3.88
CA VAL A 180 -0.16 -43.00 5.21
C VAL A 180 -0.88 -42.05 6.17
N PRO A 181 -1.86 -42.53 6.95
CA PRO A 181 -2.49 -41.74 8.02
C PRO A 181 -1.48 -41.25 9.05
N ASP A 182 -1.69 -40.06 9.60
CA ASP A 182 -0.84 -39.50 10.66
C ASP A 182 -1.11 -40.15 12.02
N ASN A 183 -2.26 -40.82 12.20
CA ASN A 183 -2.61 -41.50 13.44
C ASN A 183 -3.48 -42.74 13.22
N GLU A 184 -3.64 -43.54 14.26
CA GLU A 184 -4.45 -44.77 14.27
C GLU A 184 -5.94 -44.53 13.97
N ALA A 185 -6.42 -43.30 14.17
CA ALA A 185 -7.78 -42.89 13.82
C ALA A 185 -7.99 -42.65 12.31
N GLY A 186 -6.95 -42.81 11.49
CA GLY A 186 -7.03 -42.68 10.03
C GLY A 186 -6.98 -41.25 9.51
N ALA A 187 -6.70 -40.26 10.36
CA ALA A 187 -6.61 -38.86 9.93
C ALA A 187 -5.42 -38.66 9.00
N ARG A 188 -5.62 -37.91 7.91
CA ARG A 188 -4.56 -37.54 6.96
C ARG A 188 -4.47 -36.03 6.90
N SER A 189 -3.30 -35.48 7.22
CA SER A 189 -3.03 -34.06 7.17
C SER A 189 -2.95 -33.60 5.72
N PRO A 190 -3.55 -32.44 5.40
CA PRO A 190 -3.50 -31.91 4.05
C PRO A 190 -2.09 -31.39 3.75
N LEU A 191 -1.66 -31.59 2.51
CA LEU A 191 -0.38 -31.19 1.95
C LEU A 191 -0.61 -30.26 0.76
N ALA A 192 0.31 -29.32 0.58
CA ALA A 192 0.46 -28.53 -0.62
C ALA A 192 1.66 -29.04 -1.42
N VAL A 193 1.44 -29.32 -2.70
CA VAL A 193 2.49 -29.69 -3.66
C VAL A 193 2.61 -28.55 -4.65
N LYS A 194 3.71 -27.79 -4.56
CA LYS A 194 4.03 -26.70 -5.50
C LYS A 194 4.87 -27.28 -6.63
N CYS A 195 4.35 -27.31 -7.84
CA CYS A 195 5.03 -27.81 -9.03
C CYS A 195 5.49 -26.65 -9.92
N VAL A 196 6.77 -26.62 -10.30
CA VAL A 196 7.32 -25.63 -11.24
C VAL A 196 6.77 -25.93 -12.64
N LEU A 197 6.26 -24.91 -13.35
CA LEU A 197 5.79 -25.10 -14.72
C LEU A 197 6.97 -25.38 -15.66
N PHE A 198 6.68 -26.09 -16.74
CA PHE A 198 7.62 -26.25 -17.83
C PHE A 198 7.52 -25.03 -18.76
N PRO A 199 8.61 -24.59 -19.42
CA PRO A 199 9.97 -25.10 -19.33
C PRO A 199 10.80 -24.45 -18.20
N TRP A 200 10.17 -23.75 -17.24
CA TRP A 200 10.89 -22.94 -16.25
C TRP A 200 11.74 -23.76 -15.29
N ASN A 201 11.42 -25.02 -15.09
CA ASN A 201 12.25 -25.96 -14.35
C ASN A 201 13.64 -26.20 -14.99
N LYS A 202 13.84 -25.90 -16.28
CA LYS A 202 15.17 -25.93 -16.94
C LYS A 202 16.04 -24.74 -16.61
N LEU A 203 15.44 -23.63 -16.16
CA LEU A 203 16.20 -22.46 -15.77
C LEU A 203 16.96 -22.77 -14.49
N THR A 204 18.29 -22.88 -14.60
CA THR A 204 19.18 -23.29 -13.48
C THR A 204 18.95 -22.45 -12.23
N ALA A 205 18.63 -21.17 -12.39
CA ALA A 205 18.31 -20.27 -11.28
C ALA A 205 17.04 -20.69 -10.53
N ILE A 206 15.95 -21.03 -11.23
CA ILE A 206 14.68 -21.49 -10.64
C ILE A 206 14.85 -22.87 -10.02
N SER A 207 15.43 -23.79 -10.79
CA SER A 207 15.64 -25.17 -10.34
C SER A 207 16.46 -25.21 -9.06
N ARG A 208 17.63 -24.56 -9.03
CA ARG A 208 18.49 -24.52 -7.84
C ARG A 208 17.81 -23.85 -6.64
N ALA A 209 17.04 -22.79 -6.88
CA ALA A 209 16.34 -22.10 -5.80
C ALA A 209 15.22 -22.96 -5.19
N THR A 210 14.53 -23.74 -6.03
CA THR A 210 13.47 -24.66 -5.62
C THR A 210 14.06 -25.85 -4.88
N ASP A 211 15.15 -26.41 -5.39
CA ASP A 211 15.88 -27.54 -4.80
C ASP A 211 16.36 -27.26 -3.38
N GLN A 212 16.92 -26.06 -3.15
CA GLN A 212 17.45 -25.66 -1.85
C GLN A 212 16.39 -25.11 -0.90
N TYR A 213 15.12 -25.05 -1.31
CA TYR A 213 14.08 -24.34 -0.58
C TYR A 213 13.76 -24.99 0.78
N ALA A 214 13.56 -26.31 0.82
CA ALA A 214 13.30 -27.06 2.05
C ALA A 214 14.49 -27.02 3.01
N GLN A 215 15.71 -27.20 2.49
CA GLN A 215 16.92 -27.07 3.31
C GLN A 215 17.03 -25.69 3.97
N ARG A 216 16.63 -24.64 3.26
CA ARG A 216 16.79 -23.25 3.71
C ARG A 216 15.70 -22.78 4.65
N TYR A 217 14.45 -23.19 4.42
CA TYR A 217 13.27 -22.66 5.12
C TYR A 217 12.48 -23.73 5.92
N GLY A 218 12.86 -25.01 5.80
CA GLY A 218 12.21 -26.12 6.50
C GLY A 218 12.78 -26.45 7.88
N ALA A 219 13.89 -25.80 8.28
CA ALA A 219 14.54 -26.05 9.57
C ALA A 219 13.65 -25.65 10.76
N GLU A 220 13.80 -26.36 11.90
CA GLU A 220 13.06 -26.04 13.14
C GLU A 220 13.31 -24.61 13.62
N SER A 221 14.51 -24.08 13.39
CA SER A 221 14.92 -22.72 13.75
C SER A 221 14.15 -21.61 13.01
N VAL A 222 13.44 -21.95 11.92
CA VAL A 222 12.60 -21.00 11.18
C VAL A 222 11.33 -20.72 11.99
N SER A 223 10.84 -19.48 11.92
CA SER A 223 9.63 -19.05 12.64
C SER A 223 8.41 -19.91 12.29
N GLU A 224 7.54 -20.17 13.27
CA GLU A 224 6.23 -20.83 13.08
C GLU A 224 5.24 -20.02 12.23
N GLN A 225 5.55 -18.74 11.96
CA GLN A 225 4.77 -17.94 11.02
C GLN A 225 5.09 -18.24 9.57
N VAL A 226 6.20 -18.91 9.29
CA VAL A 226 6.49 -19.39 7.95
C VAL A 226 5.86 -20.75 7.76
N VAL A 227 5.17 -20.96 6.64
CA VAL A 227 4.75 -22.30 6.24
C VAL A 227 6.01 -23.08 5.83
N LYS A 228 6.45 -23.98 6.72
CA LYS A 228 7.74 -24.67 6.58
C LYS A 228 7.66 -25.74 5.49
N PRO A 229 8.48 -25.66 4.43
CA PRO A 229 8.61 -26.76 3.48
C PRO A 229 9.19 -28.00 4.16
N THR A 230 8.60 -29.16 3.88
CA THR A 230 9.05 -30.46 4.40
C THR A 230 10.16 -31.04 3.53
N ALA A 231 10.04 -30.86 2.22
CA ALA A 231 10.86 -31.49 1.20
C ALA A 231 10.83 -30.64 -0.09
N SER A 232 11.90 -30.65 -0.86
CA SER A 232 11.95 -29.94 -2.14
C SER A 232 12.94 -30.56 -3.12
N SER A 233 12.67 -30.36 -4.40
CA SER A 233 13.57 -30.70 -5.51
C SER A 233 13.68 -29.53 -6.47
N GLY A 234 14.51 -29.68 -7.50
CA GLY A 234 14.57 -28.72 -8.61
C GLY A 234 13.26 -28.51 -9.39
N GLN A 235 12.19 -29.26 -9.10
CA GLN A 235 10.92 -29.20 -9.82
C GLN A 235 9.68 -29.03 -8.94
N TRP A 236 9.78 -29.32 -7.64
CA TRP A 236 8.63 -29.27 -6.74
C TRP A 236 9.02 -28.90 -5.31
N VAL A 237 8.07 -28.39 -4.54
CA VAL A 237 8.18 -28.17 -3.10
C VAL A 237 6.98 -28.80 -2.41
N LEU A 238 7.24 -29.61 -1.40
CA LEU A 238 6.25 -30.23 -0.54
C LEU A 238 6.18 -29.46 0.78
N MET A 239 4.99 -29.04 1.18
CA MET A 239 4.78 -28.33 2.45
C MET A 239 3.40 -28.65 3.03
N PRO A 240 3.17 -28.42 4.33
CA PRO A 240 1.83 -28.48 4.91
C PRO A 240 0.88 -27.53 4.19
N PHE A 241 -0.36 -27.96 3.93
CA PHE A 241 -1.36 -27.05 3.37
C PHE A 241 -1.81 -26.06 4.44
N GLN A 242 -1.62 -24.77 4.18
CA GLN A 242 -2.06 -23.70 5.08
C GLN A 242 -3.48 -23.27 4.73
N GLU A 243 -4.43 -23.60 5.62
CA GLU A 243 -5.80 -23.12 5.51
C GLU A 243 -5.87 -21.60 5.72
N GLY A 244 -6.75 -20.94 4.98
CA GLY A 244 -6.93 -19.48 5.01
C GLY A 244 -7.09 -18.88 3.63
N ARG A 245 -7.15 -17.54 3.59
CA ARG A 245 -7.17 -16.76 2.34
C ARG A 245 -5.92 -15.90 2.28
N THR A 246 -5.42 -15.66 1.07
CA THR A 246 -4.33 -14.69 0.90
C THR A 246 -4.83 -13.29 1.22
N LEU A 247 -3.94 -12.43 1.75
CA LEU A 247 -4.24 -11.02 1.95
C LEU A 247 -4.62 -10.36 0.62
N GLY A 248 -4.02 -10.76 -0.50
CA GLY A 248 -4.39 -10.32 -1.84
C GLY A 248 -5.87 -10.55 -2.16
N GLU A 249 -6.40 -11.75 -1.89
CA GLU A 249 -7.82 -12.06 -2.09
C GLU A 249 -8.73 -11.24 -1.16
N ILE A 250 -8.30 -11.04 0.09
CA ILE A 250 -9.05 -10.24 1.07
C ILE A 250 -9.08 -8.76 0.61
N LEU A 251 -7.96 -8.23 0.14
CA LEU A 251 -7.87 -6.85 -0.34
C LEU A 251 -8.66 -6.67 -1.65
N ALA A 252 -8.63 -7.64 -2.57
CA ALA A 252 -9.43 -7.56 -3.79
C ALA A 252 -10.94 -7.45 -3.50
N GLU A 253 -11.45 -8.28 -2.57
CA GLU A 253 -12.84 -8.21 -2.13
C GLU A 253 -13.15 -6.91 -1.37
N PHE A 254 -12.23 -6.50 -0.49
CA PHE A 254 -12.35 -5.25 0.26
C PHE A 254 -12.46 -4.05 -0.68
N GLU A 255 -11.60 -3.97 -1.71
CA GLU A 255 -11.61 -2.88 -2.69
C GLU A 255 -12.83 -2.92 -3.62
N ALA A 256 -13.33 -4.12 -3.98
CA ALA A 256 -14.56 -4.26 -4.76
C ALA A 256 -15.77 -3.63 -4.05
N GLY A 257 -15.77 -3.62 -2.71
CA GLY A 257 -16.76 -2.93 -1.89
C GLY A 257 -16.68 -1.41 -1.87
N SER A 258 -15.70 -0.79 -2.57
CA SER A 258 -15.46 0.66 -2.59
C SER A 258 -15.42 1.29 -1.19
N PRO A 259 -14.51 0.84 -0.31
CA PRO A 259 -14.55 1.15 1.11
C PRO A 259 -14.24 2.63 1.36
N ALA A 260 -14.97 3.21 2.30
CA ALA A 260 -14.71 4.56 2.80
C ALA A 260 -13.34 4.64 3.50
N MET A 261 -12.77 5.84 3.59
CA MET A 261 -11.45 6.05 4.20
C MET A 261 -11.37 5.53 5.65
N ALA A 262 -12.44 5.65 6.44
CA ALA A 262 -12.49 5.09 7.80
C ALA A 262 -12.26 3.57 7.82
N ALA A 263 -12.91 2.83 6.92
CA ALA A 263 -12.72 1.39 6.79
C ALA A 263 -11.30 1.05 6.30
N ARG A 264 -10.75 1.86 5.39
CA ARG A 264 -9.36 1.71 4.90
C ARG A 264 -8.34 1.89 6.02
N ILE A 265 -8.53 2.90 6.87
CA ILE A 265 -7.68 3.15 8.05
C ILE A 265 -7.71 1.95 8.99
N ALA A 266 -8.91 1.44 9.32
CA ALA A 266 -9.07 0.28 10.19
C ALA A 266 -8.42 -0.98 9.59
N LYS A 267 -8.60 -1.22 8.29
CA LYS A 267 -7.98 -2.36 7.60
C LYS A 267 -6.45 -2.23 7.54
N ALA A 268 -5.93 -1.04 7.28
CA ALA A 268 -4.49 -0.80 7.23
C ALA A 268 -3.84 -1.00 8.61
N GLU A 269 -4.51 -0.61 9.69
CA GLU A 269 -4.05 -0.85 11.06
C GLU A 269 -4.02 -2.35 11.40
N GLU A 270 -5.11 -3.07 11.10
CA GLU A 270 -5.19 -4.53 11.30
C GLU A 270 -4.07 -5.26 10.55
N VAL A 271 -3.86 -4.90 9.27
CA VAL A 271 -2.82 -5.51 8.44
C VAL A 271 -1.42 -5.13 8.93
N ALA A 272 -1.21 -3.89 9.36
CA ALA A 272 0.06 -3.45 9.92
C ALA A 272 0.45 -4.28 11.14
N ASP A 273 -0.47 -4.47 12.09
CA ASP A 273 -0.23 -5.26 13.31
C ASP A 273 0.10 -6.72 12.99
N LYS A 274 -0.70 -7.36 12.12
CA LYS A 274 -0.49 -8.75 11.72
C LYS A 274 0.85 -8.97 11.00
N ILE A 275 1.17 -8.15 10.00
CA ILE A 275 2.40 -8.29 9.22
C ILE A 275 3.63 -8.00 10.08
N THR A 276 3.62 -6.92 10.86
CA THR A 276 4.78 -6.58 11.71
C THR A 276 5.00 -7.62 12.81
N THR A 277 3.95 -8.21 13.36
CA THR A 277 4.05 -9.34 14.29
C THR A 277 4.71 -10.55 13.61
N ALA A 278 4.25 -10.93 12.40
CA ALA A 278 4.84 -12.03 11.65
C ALA A 278 6.31 -11.78 11.30
N LEU A 279 6.64 -10.56 10.86
CA LEU A 279 8.02 -10.16 10.55
C LEU A 279 8.91 -10.11 11.79
N HIS A 280 8.39 -9.68 12.94
CA HIS A 280 9.12 -9.69 14.21
C HIS A 280 9.51 -11.11 14.63
N GLN A 281 8.58 -12.06 14.46
CA GLN A 281 8.82 -13.46 14.75
C GLN A 281 9.76 -14.11 13.72
N LEU A 282 9.63 -13.77 12.43
CA LEU A 282 10.57 -14.19 11.38
C LEU A 282 11.99 -13.68 11.65
N ALA A 283 12.12 -12.45 12.14
CA ALA A 283 13.39 -11.86 12.55
C ALA A 283 13.98 -12.48 13.82
N CYS A 284 13.32 -13.47 14.44
CA CYS A 284 13.66 -14.03 15.74
C CYS A 284 13.78 -12.96 16.84
N GLN A 285 12.94 -11.92 16.78
CA GLN A 285 12.96 -10.79 17.70
C GLN A 285 14.31 -10.06 17.74
N ARG A 286 15.06 -10.11 16.64
CA ARG A 286 16.34 -9.41 16.54
C ARG A 286 16.17 -8.03 15.91
N PRO A 287 17.10 -7.12 16.21
CA PRO A 287 17.20 -5.86 15.50
C PRO A 287 17.34 -6.01 13.99
N LEU A 288 16.83 -5.02 13.26
CA LEU A 288 17.04 -4.77 11.83
C LEU A 288 18.50 -4.32 11.57
N VAL A 289 19.47 -5.13 11.98
CA VAL A 289 20.93 -4.89 11.83
C VAL A 289 21.66 -6.13 11.27
N ASP A 290 21.08 -7.33 11.42
CA ASP A 290 21.65 -8.58 10.90
C ASP A 290 21.04 -8.96 9.53
N ALA A 291 21.85 -9.00 8.47
CA ALA A 291 21.40 -9.40 7.12
C ALA A 291 21.44 -10.92 7.01
N ASP A 292 20.51 -11.58 7.71
CA ASP A 292 20.33 -13.02 7.64
C ASP A 292 19.16 -13.34 6.71
N LEU A 293 19.46 -13.93 5.56
CA LEU A 293 18.46 -14.22 4.53
C LEU A 293 17.42 -15.28 4.98
N GLN A 294 17.65 -16.00 6.09
CA GLN A 294 16.65 -16.90 6.69
C GLN A 294 15.68 -16.18 7.63
N ARG A 295 15.96 -14.92 7.96
CA ARG A 295 15.18 -14.07 8.88
C ARG A 295 14.48 -12.92 8.17
N GLN A 296 14.37 -13.01 6.85
CA GLN A 296 13.76 -12.01 5.99
C GLN A 296 12.86 -12.69 4.97
N HIS A 297 11.80 -12.00 4.55
CA HIS A 297 10.91 -12.51 3.52
C HIS A 297 11.46 -12.22 2.12
N LEU A 298 11.89 -10.99 1.84
CA LEU A 298 12.49 -10.48 0.59
C LEU A 298 11.58 -10.44 -0.65
N ASP A 299 10.40 -11.04 -0.59
CA ASP A 299 9.35 -11.01 -1.61
C ASP A 299 7.97 -10.84 -0.97
N LEU A 300 7.90 -9.96 0.04
CA LEU A 300 6.66 -9.73 0.79
C LEU A 300 5.64 -8.99 -0.09
N SER A 301 4.51 -9.65 -0.36
CA SER A 301 3.38 -9.13 -1.13
C SER A 301 2.06 -9.59 -0.51
N PRO A 302 0.91 -8.98 -0.83
CA PRO A 302 -0.38 -9.46 -0.36
C PRO A 302 -0.66 -10.93 -0.74
N ASN A 303 -0.14 -11.42 -1.87
CA ASN A 303 -0.34 -12.80 -2.30
C ASN A 303 0.51 -13.81 -1.50
N ASN A 304 1.61 -13.35 -0.91
CA ASN A 304 2.54 -14.16 -0.11
C ASN A 304 2.23 -14.14 1.40
N ILE A 305 1.07 -13.61 1.79
CA ILE A 305 0.60 -13.58 3.17
C ILE A 305 -0.76 -14.27 3.22
N ILE A 306 -0.86 -15.39 3.95
CA ILE A 306 -2.13 -16.05 4.24
C ILE A 306 -2.65 -15.56 5.59
N ILE A 307 -3.91 -15.16 5.64
CA ILE A 307 -4.63 -14.97 6.89
C ILE A 307 -5.32 -16.30 7.23
N ASP A 308 -4.82 -16.96 8.28
CA ASP A 308 -5.34 -18.26 8.70
C ASP A 308 -6.73 -18.15 9.36
N THR A 309 -7.32 -19.30 9.68
CA THR A 309 -8.65 -19.38 10.31
C THR A 309 -8.72 -18.77 11.71
N GLN A 310 -7.57 -18.53 12.36
CA GLN A 310 -7.45 -17.86 13.64
C GLN A 310 -7.20 -16.36 13.48
N GLY A 311 -7.04 -15.87 12.25
CA GLY A 311 -6.78 -14.48 11.92
C GLY A 311 -5.31 -14.08 11.97
N ASN A 312 -4.38 -15.02 12.14
CA ASN A 312 -2.94 -14.74 12.15
C ASN A 312 -2.39 -14.65 10.72
N ALA A 313 -1.32 -13.87 10.53
CA ALA A 313 -0.58 -13.82 9.28
C ALA A 313 0.46 -14.96 9.20
N LYS A 314 0.34 -15.79 8.17
CA LYS A 314 1.29 -16.82 7.77
C LYS A 314 2.01 -16.39 6.49
N LEU A 315 3.33 -16.45 6.52
CA LEU A 315 4.21 -16.07 5.41
C LEU A 315 4.51 -17.30 4.55
N ILE A 316 4.40 -17.14 3.24
CA ILE A 316 4.70 -18.16 2.23
C ILE A 316 5.65 -17.60 1.18
N ASP A 317 6.27 -18.47 0.37
CA ASP A 317 7.11 -18.07 -0.77
C ASP A 317 8.24 -17.07 -0.42
N LEU A 318 9.05 -17.42 0.58
CA LEU A 318 10.21 -16.63 1.00
C LEU A 318 11.32 -16.63 -0.05
N GLY A 319 12.19 -15.61 0.03
CA GLY A 319 13.35 -15.47 -0.84
C GLY A 319 13.13 -14.43 -1.95
N VAL A 320 14.00 -14.42 -2.95
CA VAL A 320 13.99 -13.44 -4.05
C VAL A 320 13.33 -14.01 -5.31
N ASN A 321 12.12 -14.53 -5.16
CA ASN A 321 11.43 -15.28 -6.22
C ASN A 321 11.11 -14.43 -7.45
N HIS A 322 10.88 -13.12 -7.27
CA HIS A 322 10.66 -12.16 -8.34
C HIS A 322 11.84 -12.04 -9.33
N LEU A 323 13.09 -12.27 -8.89
CA LEU A 323 14.26 -12.23 -9.79
C LEU A 323 14.16 -13.29 -10.87
N TYR A 324 13.60 -14.44 -10.53
CA TYR A 324 13.41 -15.52 -11.48
C TYR A 324 12.35 -15.16 -12.51
N SER A 325 11.18 -14.68 -12.08
CA SER A 325 10.12 -14.20 -12.98
C SER A 325 10.62 -13.16 -13.99
N ARG A 326 11.54 -12.26 -13.56
CA ARG A 326 12.18 -11.28 -14.44
C ARG A 326 13.09 -11.93 -15.50
N GLN A 327 13.86 -12.95 -15.15
CA GLN A 327 14.72 -13.68 -16.10
C GLN A 327 13.91 -14.33 -17.22
N VAL A 328 12.66 -14.68 -16.93
CA VAL A 328 11.73 -15.29 -17.88
C VAL A 328 11.00 -14.25 -18.74
N GLY A 329 11.34 -12.96 -18.63
CA GLY A 329 10.67 -11.89 -19.38
C GLY A 329 9.26 -11.57 -18.88
N ILE A 330 8.86 -12.10 -17.71
CA ILE A 330 7.55 -11.85 -17.07
C ILE A 330 7.62 -10.60 -16.17
N ALA A 331 8.48 -9.64 -16.53
CA ALA A 331 8.98 -8.59 -15.64
C ALA A 331 7.97 -7.50 -15.25
N GLU A 332 6.71 -7.59 -15.69
CA GLU A 332 5.65 -6.61 -15.39
C GLU A 332 4.46 -7.23 -14.64
N HIS A 333 4.73 -8.13 -13.68
CA HIS A 333 3.69 -8.59 -12.76
C HIS A 333 3.35 -7.54 -11.70
N ASP A 334 2.08 -7.47 -11.29
CA ASP A 334 1.60 -6.54 -10.26
C ASP A 334 2.37 -6.64 -8.94
N ASP A 335 2.86 -7.84 -8.57
CA ASP A 335 3.58 -8.05 -7.32
C ASP A 335 4.97 -7.43 -7.28
N ALA A 336 5.56 -7.14 -8.45
CA ALA A 336 6.84 -6.43 -8.50
C ALA A 336 6.74 -5.04 -7.84
N VAL A 337 5.56 -4.42 -7.75
CA VAL A 337 5.41 -3.10 -7.11
C VAL A 337 5.84 -3.11 -5.64
N TYR A 338 5.63 -4.22 -4.92
CA TYR A 338 5.95 -4.35 -3.49
C TYR A 338 7.44 -4.61 -3.22
N VAL A 339 8.17 -5.15 -4.21
CA VAL A 339 9.57 -5.53 -4.01
C VAL A 339 10.46 -4.30 -3.90
N ALA A 340 11.32 -4.30 -2.87
CA ALA A 340 12.25 -3.20 -2.62
C ALA A 340 13.23 -2.98 -3.80
N PRO A 341 13.59 -1.74 -4.15
CA PRO A 341 14.43 -1.43 -5.31
C PRO A 341 15.81 -2.09 -5.29
N GLU A 342 16.45 -2.21 -4.13
CA GLU A 342 17.73 -2.90 -3.99
C GLU A 342 17.61 -4.40 -4.29
N ILE A 343 16.47 -5.00 -3.96
CA ILE A 343 16.16 -6.41 -4.23
C ILE A 343 15.83 -6.60 -5.72
N LYS A 344 15.04 -5.71 -6.32
CA LYS A 344 14.78 -5.68 -7.79
C LYS A 344 16.04 -5.58 -8.63
N ASN A 345 17.01 -4.80 -8.16
CA ASN A 345 18.26 -4.54 -8.86
C ASN A 345 19.36 -5.57 -8.55
N ASN A 346 19.01 -6.70 -7.92
CA ASN A 346 19.94 -7.76 -7.53
C ASN A 346 21.14 -7.23 -6.73
N LYS A 347 20.92 -6.19 -5.92
CA LYS A 347 21.90 -5.69 -4.96
C LYS A 347 21.82 -6.52 -3.68
N LYS A 348 22.79 -6.32 -2.78
CA LYS A 348 22.79 -6.98 -1.47
C LYS A 348 21.48 -6.67 -0.73
N ALA A 349 20.79 -7.71 -0.27
CA ALA A 349 19.57 -7.56 0.50
C ALA A 349 19.81 -6.70 1.75
N SER A 350 18.88 -5.78 1.99
CA SER A 350 18.88 -4.92 3.16
C SER A 350 17.88 -5.45 4.19
N GLN A 351 18.11 -5.20 5.49
CA GLN A 351 17.13 -5.57 6.54
C GLN A 351 15.81 -4.83 6.41
N THR A 352 15.81 -3.68 5.73
CA THR A 352 14.63 -2.83 5.55
C THR A 352 13.90 -3.10 4.25
N ALA A 353 14.23 -4.18 3.52
CA ALA A 353 13.52 -4.58 2.32
C ALA A 353 12.06 -4.94 2.62
N ASP A 354 11.80 -5.76 3.64
CA ASP A 354 10.42 -6.11 4.04
C ASP A 354 9.67 -4.90 4.64
N VAL A 355 10.40 -3.94 5.22
CA VAL A 355 9.84 -2.66 5.67
C VAL A 355 9.33 -1.82 4.48
N TYR A 356 10.08 -1.79 3.38
CA TYR A 356 9.63 -1.17 2.13
C TYR A 356 8.35 -1.84 1.63
N SER A 357 8.35 -3.17 1.53
CA SER A 357 7.19 -3.96 1.10
C SER A 357 5.94 -3.69 1.95
N LEU A 358 6.09 -3.69 3.28
CA LEU A 358 5.03 -3.30 4.21
C LEU A 358 4.51 -1.89 3.92
N GLY A 359 5.40 -0.92 3.69
CA GLY A 359 5.03 0.44 3.32
C GLY A 359 4.14 0.50 2.08
N ILE A 360 4.48 -0.26 1.03
CA ILE A 360 3.68 -0.33 -0.20
C ILE A 360 2.32 -1.00 0.05
N ILE A 361 2.26 -2.09 0.84
CA ILE A 361 1.00 -2.76 1.20
C ILE A 361 0.07 -1.80 1.96
N LEU A 362 0.59 -1.08 2.96
CA LEU A 362 -0.21 -0.12 3.71
C LEU A 362 -0.70 1.04 2.84
N MET A 363 0.14 1.52 1.92
CA MET A 363 -0.28 2.55 0.95
C MET A 363 -1.36 2.03 0.00
N GLN A 364 -1.28 0.79 -0.46
CA GLN A 364 -2.31 0.17 -1.28
C GLN A 364 -3.67 0.21 -0.59
N ILE A 365 -3.74 -0.18 0.68
CA ILE A 365 -5.00 -0.21 1.44
C ILE A 365 -5.57 1.22 1.59
N LEU A 366 -4.71 2.19 1.91
CA LEU A 366 -5.12 3.57 2.16
C LEU A 366 -5.52 4.31 0.88
N ALA A 367 -4.87 4.02 -0.26
CA ALA A 367 -5.11 4.69 -1.54
C ALA A 367 -6.04 3.91 -2.48
N GLY A 368 -6.31 2.63 -2.20
CA GLY A 368 -7.07 1.70 -3.04
C GLY A 368 -6.28 1.02 -4.14
N ALA A 369 -5.02 1.40 -4.35
CA ALA A 369 -4.12 0.79 -5.33
C ALA A 369 -2.66 0.98 -4.90
N PRO A 370 -1.76 0.04 -5.24
CA PRO A 370 -0.36 0.17 -4.89
C PRO A 370 0.29 1.35 -5.67
N PRO A 371 1.15 2.16 -5.03
CA PRO A 371 1.81 3.28 -5.68
C PRO A 371 2.90 2.82 -6.67
N ARG A 372 2.54 2.71 -7.96
CA ARG A 372 3.46 2.25 -9.02
C ARG A 372 4.63 3.20 -9.30
N ASP A 373 4.48 4.49 -8.97
CA ASP A 373 5.54 5.50 -9.12
C ASP A 373 6.47 5.59 -7.90
N GLY A 374 6.32 4.69 -6.91
CA GLY A 374 7.17 4.66 -5.72
C GLY A 374 6.99 5.89 -4.82
N ARG A 375 5.85 6.60 -4.92
CA ARG A 375 5.59 7.83 -4.16
C ARG A 375 4.32 7.73 -3.36
N THR A 376 4.31 8.41 -2.22
CA THR A 376 3.15 8.48 -1.35
C THR A 376 2.02 9.29 -2.01
N PRO A 377 0.81 8.71 -2.17
CA PRO A 377 -0.36 9.42 -2.68
C PRO A 377 -0.74 10.64 -1.81
N GLU A 378 -1.19 11.73 -2.43
CA GLU A 378 -1.58 12.97 -1.73
C GLU A 378 -2.69 12.74 -0.70
N ILE A 379 -3.59 11.80 -0.98
CA ILE A 379 -4.71 11.47 -0.07
C ILE A 379 -4.20 11.08 1.32
N ILE A 380 -3.08 10.35 1.42
CA ILE A 380 -2.51 9.91 2.71
C ILE A 380 -2.00 11.11 3.50
N TRP A 381 -1.27 12.04 2.86
CA TRP A 381 -0.77 13.27 3.48
C TRP A 381 -1.92 14.20 3.92
N SER A 382 -2.99 14.26 3.14
CA SER A 382 -4.19 15.06 3.47
C SER A 382 -5.02 14.45 4.60
N THR A 383 -4.96 13.12 4.76
CA THR A 383 -5.63 12.36 5.84
C THR A 383 -4.88 12.55 7.15
N SER A 384 -3.57 12.32 7.16
CA SER A 384 -2.74 12.51 8.35
C SER A 384 -1.29 12.77 7.96
N PRO A 385 -0.74 13.96 8.27
CA PRO A 385 0.67 14.25 8.07
C PRO A 385 1.63 13.32 8.82
N ASN A 386 1.21 12.77 9.96
CA ASN A 386 2.04 11.85 10.75
C ASN A 386 2.13 10.48 10.08
N LEU A 387 1.00 9.98 9.55
CA LEU A 387 0.97 8.73 8.79
C LEU A 387 1.73 8.89 7.46
N GLY A 388 1.51 9.98 6.74
CA GLY A 388 2.24 10.30 5.51
C GLY A 388 3.75 10.33 5.72
N ARG A 389 4.22 10.98 6.78
CA ARG A 389 5.65 11.02 7.15
C ARG A 389 6.24 9.63 7.36
N LEU A 390 5.55 8.78 8.13
CA LEU A 390 6.06 7.45 8.44
C LEU A 390 6.08 6.57 7.19
N LEU A 391 4.96 6.48 6.47
CA LEU A 391 4.86 5.62 5.30
C LEU A 391 5.82 6.03 4.19
N GLU A 392 6.00 7.34 3.97
CA GLU A 392 6.99 7.86 3.02
C GLU A 392 8.42 7.45 3.41
N ASP A 393 8.73 7.39 4.70
CA ASP A 393 10.04 6.97 5.19
C ASP A 393 10.26 5.44 5.13
N LEU A 394 9.18 4.64 5.13
CA LEU A 394 9.26 3.18 4.90
C LEU A 394 9.62 2.86 3.45
N ILE A 395 9.08 3.61 2.49
CA ILE A 395 9.21 3.36 1.06
C ILE A 395 10.38 4.11 0.39
N GLU A 396 11.32 4.65 1.16
CA GLU A 396 12.51 5.28 0.59
C GLU A 396 13.29 4.24 -0.24
N GLU A 397 13.71 4.60 -1.46
CA GLU A 397 14.33 3.60 -2.36
C GLU A 397 15.70 3.15 -1.85
N ARG A 398 16.42 4.04 -1.17
CA ARG A 398 17.74 3.76 -0.60
C ARG A 398 17.61 3.20 0.82
N PRO A 399 18.04 1.95 1.07
CA PRO A 399 17.89 1.31 2.39
C PRO A 399 18.50 2.10 3.54
N GLU A 400 19.66 2.72 3.31
CA GLU A 400 20.39 3.54 4.28
C GLU A 400 19.67 4.86 4.62
N ARG A 401 18.64 5.24 3.85
CA ARG A 401 17.81 6.44 4.04
C ARG A 401 16.38 6.12 4.48
N ARG A 402 16.06 4.85 4.78
CA ARG A 402 14.79 4.45 5.40
C ARG A 402 14.84 4.68 6.92
N LEU A 403 13.67 4.81 7.53
CA LEU A 403 13.51 4.90 8.98
C LEU A 403 14.27 6.08 9.62
N LEU A 404 14.50 7.17 8.87
CA LEU A 404 15.11 8.39 9.39
C LEU A 404 14.20 9.13 10.37
N ALA A 405 12.89 9.02 10.18
CA ALA A 405 11.87 9.63 11.03
C ALA A 405 11.59 8.81 12.31
N VAL A 406 12.15 7.61 12.43
CA VAL A 406 12.04 6.75 13.62
C VAL A 406 13.23 7.05 14.56
N PRO A 407 12.98 7.54 15.79
CA PRO A 407 14.03 7.73 16.79
C PRO A 407 14.74 6.41 17.10
N HIS A 408 16.04 6.44 17.38
CA HIS A 408 16.84 5.26 17.77
C HIS A 408 16.81 4.09 16.74
N ALA A 409 16.90 4.41 15.44
CA ALA A 409 16.91 3.41 14.37
C ALA A 409 18.03 2.33 14.47
N GLN A 410 19.10 2.58 15.23
CA GLN A 410 20.11 1.56 15.53
C GLN A 410 19.55 0.58 16.56
N GLY A 411 19.37 -0.68 16.17
CA GLY A 411 18.76 -1.67 17.05
C GLY A 411 17.25 -1.83 16.89
N LEU A 412 16.62 -1.14 15.92
CA LEU A 412 15.16 -1.16 15.78
C LEU A 412 14.65 -2.58 15.50
N GLU A 413 13.69 -3.02 16.30
CA GLU A 413 12.96 -4.28 16.08
C GLU A 413 11.63 -4.01 15.37
N TYR A 414 11.08 -5.02 14.70
CA TYR A 414 9.74 -4.94 14.12
C TYR A 414 8.65 -4.63 15.15
N ASP A 415 8.81 -5.02 16.43
CA ASP A 415 7.83 -4.66 17.47
C ASP A 415 7.83 -3.15 17.77
N ALA A 416 8.99 -2.50 17.79
CA ALA A 416 9.07 -1.05 17.92
C ALA A 416 8.42 -0.34 16.70
N LEU A 417 8.60 -0.89 15.49
CA LEU A 417 7.90 -0.40 14.29
C LEU A 417 6.38 -0.60 14.40
N ARG A 418 5.94 -1.75 14.92
CA ARG A 418 4.53 -2.08 15.17
C ARG A 418 3.89 -1.09 16.13
N GLN A 419 4.53 -0.85 17.28
CA GLN A 419 4.08 0.14 18.27
C GLN A 419 3.99 1.53 17.63
N ARG A 420 4.98 1.92 16.82
CA ARG A 420 4.96 3.22 16.12
C ARG A 420 3.83 3.33 15.09
N LEU A 421 3.53 2.25 14.35
CA LEU A 421 2.42 2.18 13.40
C LEU A 421 1.07 2.24 14.11
N ALA A 422 0.86 1.39 15.13
CA ALA A 422 -0.34 1.38 15.96
C ALA A 422 -0.61 2.78 16.53
N PHE A 423 0.44 3.41 17.02
CA PHE A 423 0.38 4.78 17.49
C PHE A 423 -0.04 5.78 16.40
N CYS A 424 0.56 5.72 15.21
CA CYS A 424 0.15 6.57 14.09
C CYS A 424 -1.31 6.33 13.67
N PHE A 425 -1.81 5.10 13.74
CA PHE A 425 -3.20 4.79 13.45
C PHE A 425 -4.17 5.30 14.52
N GLU A 426 -3.80 5.22 15.79
CA GLU A 426 -4.59 5.82 16.88
C GLU A 426 -4.73 7.34 16.69
N LEU A 427 -3.68 8.02 16.23
CA LEU A 427 -3.78 9.42 15.83
C LEU A 427 -4.76 9.66 14.70
N VAL A 428 -4.70 8.80 13.68
CA VAL A 428 -5.54 8.92 12.49
C VAL A 428 -7.02 8.70 12.85
N ARG A 429 -7.34 7.85 13.83
CA ARG A 429 -8.72 7.65 14.32
C ARG A 429 -9.35 8.92 14.91
N GLN A 430 -8.53 9.83 15.45
CA GLN A 430 -9.00 11.11 15.96
C GLN A 430 -9.32 12.10 14.82
N GLU A 431 -8.85 11.84 13.61
CA GLU A 431 -9.08 12.69 12.44
C GLU A 431 -10.54 12.61 11.99
N PRO A 432 -11.13 13.71 11.51
CA PRO A 432 -12.53 13.68 11.09
C PRO A 432 -12.82 12.73 9.92
N VAL A 433 -11.81 12.44 9.10
CA VAL A 433 -11.89 11.51 7.96
C VAL A 433 -12.02 10.04 8.40
N ALA A 434 -11.64 9.71 9.65
CA ALA A 434 -11.83 8.39 10.22
C ALA A 434 -13.26 8.16 10.75
N LYS A 435 -14.18 9.13 10.58
CA LYS A 435 -15.59 8.99 10.98
C LYS A 435 -16.40 8.36 9.86
N GLU A 436 -17.27 7.41 10.21
CA GLU A 436 -18.07 6.64 9.25
C GLU A 436 -19.16 7.45 8.52
N SER A 437 -19.66 8.55 9.10
CA SER A 437 -20.79 9.30 8.53
C SER A 437 -20.35 10.55 7.76
N SER A 438 -20.71 10.61 6.47
CA SER A 438 -20.45 11.75 5.57
C SER A 438 -20.98 13.09 6.09
N LEU A 439 -22.12 13.08 6.79
CA LEU A 439 -22.68 14.29 7.43
C LEU A 439 -21.82 14.76 8.60
N LYS A 440 -21.36 13.84 9.45
CA LYS A 440 -20.46 14.15 10.57
C LYS A 440 -19.10 14.65 10.06
N TYR A 441 -18.63 14.09 8.93
CA TYR A 441 -17.43 14.55 8.24
C TYR A 441 -17.60 16.00 7.75
N LEU A 442 -18.66 16.30 6.99
CA LEU A 442 -18.91 17.65 6.48
C LEU A 442 -19.08 18.67 7.61
N ALA A 443 -19.88 18.35 8.63
CA ALA A 443 -20.10 19.21 9.79
C ALA A 443 -18.78 19.52 10.52
N SER A 444 -17.89 18.53 10.65
CA SER A 444 -16.60 18.73 11.30
C SER A 444 -15.64 19.63 10.49
N ARG A 445 -15.70 19.59 9.15
CA ARG A 445 -14.89 20.49 8.30
C ARG A 445 -15.36 21.93 8.41
N LEU A 446 -16.68 22.15 8.52
CA LEU A 446 -17.28 23.47 8.61
C LEU A 446 -17.32 24.05 10.03
N ALA A 447 -17.00 23.26 11.06
CA ALA A 447 -17.02 23.70 12.46
C ALA A 447 -16.09 24.91 12.72
N PRO A 448 -16.57 25.97 13.41
CA PRO A 448 -15.83 27.21 13.69
C PRO A 448 -14.49 26.98 14.39
N THR A 449 -14.51 26.16 15.42
CA THR A 449 -13.30 25.63 16.06
C THR A 449 -12.97 24.28 15.45
N SER A 450 -11.71 24.10 15.07
CA SER A 450 -11.22 22.75 14.84
C SER A 450 -11.14 22.00 16.18
N ARG A 451 -11.16 20.67 16.10
CA ARG A 451 -10.81 19.81 17.24
C ARG A 451 -9.29 19.75 17.47
N GLU A 452 -8.52 20.60 16.81
CA GLU A 452 -7.06 20.48 16.79
C GLU A 452 -6.44 20.60 18.18
N PHE A 453 -6.96 21.51 19.03
CA PHE A 453 -6.50 21.60 20.41
C PHE A 453 -6.81 20.32 21.19
N SER A 454 -8.05 19.82 21.15
CA SER A 454 -8.43 18.59 21.84
C SER A 454 -7.61 17.39 21.35
N THR A 455 -7.44 17.27 20.04
CA THR A 455 -6.63 16.23 19.40
C THR A 455 -5.16 16.33 19.85
N GLN A 456 -4.50 17.48 19.69
CA GLN A 456 -3.11 17.65 20.13
C GLN A 456 -2.93 17.53 21.66
N PHE A 457 -3.95 17.85 22.45
CA PHE A 457 -3.93 17.71 23.90
C PHE A 457 -4.06 16.24 24.33
N GLU A 458 -4.99 15.49 23.73
CA GLU A 458 -5.15 14.04 23.94
C GLU A 458 -3.88 13.30 23.54
N GLN A 459 -3.32 13.65 22.38
CA GLN A 459 -2.00 13.25 21.91
C GLN A 459 -0.92 13.48 22.97
N TRP A 460 -0.72 14.74 23.39
CA TRP A 460 0.27 15.07 24.40
C TRP A 460 0.05 14.34 25.73
N ARG A 461 -1.21 14.17 26.14
CA ARG A 461 -1.60 13.47 27.37
C ARG A 461 -1.23 12.00 27.31
N GLN A 462 -1.53 11.33 26.21
CA GLN A 462 -1.15 9.93 25.98
C GLN A 462 0.38 9.76 26.05
N TRP A 463 1.18 10.70 25.51
CA TRP A 463 2.65 10.59 25.46
C TRP A 463 3.38 11.23 26.62
N ARG A 464 2.67 11.70 27.63
CA ARG A 464 3.33 12.25 28.82
C ARG A 464 4.23 11.19 29.47
N ASP A 465 3.79 9.94 29.40
CA ASP A 465 4.38 8.82 30.14
C ASP A 465 5.21 7.89 29.23
N GLU A 466 5.15 8.06 27.89
CA GLU A 466 5.92 7.29 26.89
C GLU A 466 6.95 8.15 26.13
N SER A 467 8.15 8.28 26.70
CA SER A 467 9.16 9.23 26.21
C SER A 467 9.71 8.94 24.80
N GLU A 468 9.62 7.70 24.32
CA GLU A 468 10.18 7.25 23.04
C GLU A 468 9.35 7.70 21.82
N PHE A 469 8.03 7.86 21.99
CA PHE A 469 7.12 8.24 20.91
C PHE A 469 6.90 9.74 20.77
N ARG A 470 7.33 10.51 21.78
CA ARG A 470 7.09 11.93 21.89
C ARG A 470 7.91 12.72 20.88
N GLY A 471 7.21 13.45 20.01
CA GLY A 471 7.84 14.39 19.10
C GLY A 471 8.52 15.53 19.87
N PRO A 472 9.72 15.98 19.43
CA PRO A 472 10.46 17.05 20.11
C PRO A 472 9.69 18.38 20.14
N TYR A 473 8.67 18.55 19.29
CA TYR A 473 7.95 19.80 19.10
C TYR A 473 6.47 19.75 19.50
N ASP A 474 5.96 18.65 20.05
CA ASP A 474 4.51 18.49 20.27
C ASP A 474 3.96 19.49 21.28
N ARG A 475 4.66 19.70 22.41
CA ARG A 475 4.30 20.74 23.39
C ARG A 475 4.30 22.15 22.79
N TYR A 476 5.24 22.39 21.89
CA TYR A 476 5.40 23.69 21.24
C TYR A 476 4.25 23.96 20.26
N LEU A 477 3.88 22.95 19.46
CA LEU A 477 2.71 23.03 18.57
C LEU A 477 1.41 23.19 19.36
N LEU A 478 1.23 22.37 20.40
CA LEU A 478 0.07 22.42 21.29
C LEU A 478 -0.12 23.79 21.92
N PHE A 479 0.97 24.43 22.37
CA PHE A 479 0.92 25.78 22.94
C PHE A 479 0.31 26.79 21.96
N PHE A 480 0.77 26.85 20.72
CA PHE A 480 0.22 27.81 19.74
C PHE A 480 -1.18 27.43 19.27
N THR A 481 -1.51 26.13 19.19
CA THR A 481 -2.88 25.66 18.94
C THR A 481 -3.83 26.09 20.07
N ALA A 482 -3.36 26.04 21.33
CA ALA A 482 -4.08 26.55 22.48
C ALA A 482 -4.27 28.07 22.39
N MET A 483 -3.21 28.81 22.06
CA MET A 483 -3.29 30.27 21.86
C MET A 483 -4.30 30.65 20.77
N SER A 484 -4.30 29.95 19.64
CA SER A 484 -5.28 30.17 18.57
C SER A 484 -6.71 29.92 19.03
N SER A 485 -6.93 28.84 19.81
CA SER A 485 -8.24 28.55 20.41
C SER A 485 -8.67 29.62 21.43
N LEU A 486 -7.75 30.09 22.27
CA LEU A 486 -8.00 31.17 23.23
C LEU A 486 -8.29 32.50 22.53
N ALA A 487 -7.55 32.81 21.46
CA ALA A 487 -7.82 33.98 20.62
C ALA A 487 -9.21 33.91 20.00
N TRP A 488 -9.62 32.75 19.47
CA TRP A 488 -10.98 32.55 18.98
C TRP A 488 -12.04 32.81 20.07
N TRP A 489 -11.89 32.20 21.25
CA TRP A 489 -12.81 32.42 22.37
C TRP A 489 -12.88 33.87 22.80
N PHE A 490 -11.73 34.54 22.90
CA PHE A 490 -11.66 35.97 23.17
C PHE A 490 -12.45 36.77 22.13
N ILE A 491 -12.23 36.51 20.84
CA ILE A 491 -12.89 37.25 19.76
C ILE A 491 -14.40 37.05 19.84
N VAL A 492 -14.88 35.82 19.88
CA VAL A 492 -16.32 35.52 19.99
C VAL A 492 -16.93 36.19 21.22
N SER A 493 -16.29 36.11 22.38
CA SER A 493 -16.80 36.71 23.62
C SER A 493 -16.96 38.24 23.54
N LYS A 494 -16.22 38.89 22.64
CA LYS A 494 -16.16 40.35 22.49
C LYS A 494 -16.89 40.88 21.27
N THR A 495 -17.17 40.04 20.29
CA THR A 495 -17.83 40.42 19.02
C THR A 495 -19.16 39.72 18.80
N ALA A 496 -19.58 38.80 19.68
CA ALA A 496 -20.90 38.21 19.64
C ALA A 496 -21.98 39.30 19.69
N LEU A 497 -22.90 39.26 18.74
CA LEU A 497 -23.97 40.26 18.58
C LEU A 497 -25.12 40.05 19.58
N ALA A 498 -25.19 38.87 20.21
CA ALA A 498 -26.12 38.55 21.28
C ALA A 498 -25.41 37.66 22.30
N THR A 499 -25.61 37.92 23.59
CA THR A 499 -25.20 37.06 24.68
C THR A 499 -26.17 35.89 24.85
N VAL A 500 -25.76 34.84 25.56
CA VAL A 500 -26.65 33.71 25.89
C VAL A 500 -27.85 34.19 26.71
N ALA A 501 -27.69 35.25 27.52
CA ALA A 501 -28.78 35.85 28.26
C ALA A 501 -29.82 36.50 27.32
N ASP A 502 -29.38 37.22 26.30
CA ASP A 502 -30.25 37.89 25.31
C ASP A 502 -31.11 36.88 24.52
N ILE A 503 -30.53 35.71 24.20
CA ILE A 503 -31.23 34.62 23.49
C ILE A 503 -32.25 33.93 24.40
N VAL A 504 -31.94 33.75 25.69
CA VAL A 504 -32.81 33.07 26.67
C VAL A 504 -33.98 33.96 27.10
N VAL A 505 -33.75 35.28 27.20
CA VAL A 505 -34.76 36.26 27.61
C VAL A 505 -35.65 36.68 26.42
N GLY A 506 -35.22 36.45 25.18
CA GLY A 506 -35.99 36.78 23.98
C GLY A 506 -36.02 38.27 23.64
N GLU A 507 -35.35 39.10 24.44
CA GLU A 507 -35.16 40.53 24.23
C GLU A 507 -33.66 40.80 24.06
N ALA A 508 -33.24 41.13 22.84
CA ALA A 508 -31.89 41.63 22.57
C ALA A 508 -31.87 43.15 22.79
N GLU A 509 -31.90 43.60 24.04
CA GLU A 509 -31.66 45.00 24.37
C GLU A 509 -30.22 45.38 23.97
N GLY A 510 -30.06 46.32 23.03
CA GLY A 510 -28.75 46.93 22.74
C GLY A 510 -27.89 46.25 21.67
N LEU A 511 -28.49 45.69 20.61
CA LEU A 511 -27.71 45.35 19.41
C LEU A 511 -26.90 46.57 18.93
N PRO A 512 -25.58 46.43 18.69
CA PRO A 512 -24.77 47.53 18.18
C PRO A 512 -25.35 48.02 16.85
N THR A 513 -25.45 49.33 16.66
CA THR A 513 -26.03 49.95 15.46
C THR A 513 -24.98 50.78 14.72
N GLY A 514 -25.20 50.99 13.41
CA GLY A 514 -24.31 51.81 12.58
C GLY A 514 -22.88 51.25 12.50
N SER A 515 -21.88 52.11 12.69
CA SER A 515 -20.46 51.79 12.49
C SER A 515 -19.91 50.73 13.45
N GLU A 516 -20.44 50.66 14.67
CA GLU A 516 -20.03 49.68 15.67
C GLU A 516 -20.41 48.25 15.26
N LEU A 517 -21.59 48.09 14.64
CA LEU A 517 -22.05 46.81 14.10
C LEU A 517 -21.07 46.29 13.04
N TYR A 518 -20.67 47.16 12.11
CA TYR A 518 -19.75 46.79 11.03
C TYR A 518 -18.40 46.34 11.56
N ALA A 519 -17.83 47.08 12.51
CA ALA A 519 -16.54 46.75 13.12
C ALA A 519 -16.59 45.40 13.85
N LYS A 520 -17.68 45.10 14.58
CA LYS A 520 -17.88 43.81 15.27
C LYS A 520 -18.11 42.65 14.30
N VAL A 521 -18.90 42.83 13.24
CA VAL A 521 -19.12 41.80 12.20
C VAL A 521 -17.81 41.46 11.48
N ILE A 522 -17.01 42.47 11.16
CA ILE A 522 -15.69 42.28 10.54
C ILE A 522 -14.74 41.56 11.50
N ALA A 523 -14.65 42.01 12.75
CA ALA A 523 -13.79 41.38 13.76
C ALA A 523 -14.17 39.91 13.99
N LEU A 524 -15.47 39.59 14.06
CA LEU A 524 -15.96 38.22 14.20
C LEU A 524 -15.59 37.35 12.98
N SER A 525 -15.85 37.84 11.76
CA SER A 525 -15.56 37.09 10.52
C SER A 525 -14.07 36.88 10.29
N GLN A 526 -13.23 37.89 10.57
CA GLN A 526 -11.77 37.78 10.50
C GLN A 526 -11.23 36.82 11.58
N GLY A 527 -11.76 36.89 12.81
CA GLY A 527 -11.40 35.97 13.88
C GLY A 527 -11.72 34.52 13.57
N LEU A 528 -12.88 34.28 12.96
CA LEU A 528 -13.33 32.95 12.53
C LEU A 528 -12.36 32.36 11.50
N VAL A 529 -12.01 33.12 10.47
CA VAL A 529 -11.06 32.68 9.44
C VAL A 529 -9.67 32.49 10.01
N ALA A 530 -9.17 33.39 10.84
CA ALA A 530 -7.81 33.31 11.39
C ALA A 530 -7.61 32.07 12.26
N ALA A 531 -8.55 31.80 13.17
CA ALA A 531 -8.51 30.60 13.99
C ALA A 531 -8.57 29.33 13.13
N LYS A 532 -9.49 29.29 12.17
CA LYS A 532 -9.63 28.14 11.27
C LYS A 532 -8.37 27.92 10.44
N PHE A 533 -7.82 28.99 9.85
CA PHE A 533 -6.62 28.93 9.02
C PHE A 533 -5.42 28.38 9.79
N TYR A 534 -5.14 28.94 10.98
CA TYR A 534 -4.03 28.44 11.79
C TYR A 534 -4.22 26.96 12.12
N GLN A 535 -5.40 26.61 12.61
CA GLN A 535 -5.68 25.26 13.09
C GLN A 535 -5.69 24.20 11.98
N THR A 536 -6.20 24.51 10.78
CA THR A 536 -6.27 23.52 9.69
C THR A 536 -5.02 23.48 8.81
N VAL A 537 -4.30 24.59 8.66
CA VAL A 537 -3.16 24.69 7.72
C VAL A 537 -1.81 24.64 8.44
N LEU A 538 -1.66 25.26 9.62
CA LEU A 538 -0.35 25.54 10.22
C LEU A 538 -0.08 24.82 11.55
N ALA A 539 -1.12 24.32 12.23
CA ALA A 539 -0.99 23.77 13.58
C ALA A 539 -0.17 22.48 13.66
N ARG A 540 -0.03 21.72 12.57
CA ARG A 540 0.66 20.42 12.51
C ARG A 540 2.03 20.45 11.81
N VAL A 541 2.43 21.61 11.28
CA VAL A 541 3.67 21.76 10.50
C VAL A 541 4.69 22.57 11.29
N THR A 542 5.97 22.23 11.21
CA THR A 542 7.05 23.00 11.85
C THR A 542 8.35 22.87 11.08
N THR A 543 9.13 23.95 11.09
CA THR A 543 10.47 24.04 10.54
C THR A 543 11.57 23.96 11.61
N ARG A 544 11.23 23.77 12.90
CA ARG A 544 12.24 23.80 14.00
C ARG A 544 13.34 22.75 13.88
N GLY A 545 13.09 21.65 13.18
CA GLY A 545 14.10 20.62 12.87
C GLY A 545 15.05 20.97 11.72
N ILE A 546 14.87 22.13 11.08
CA ILE A 546 15.56 22.54 9.85
C ILE A 546 16.49 23.71 10.18
N PRO A 547 17.79 23.64 9.81
CA PRO A 547 18.74 24.72 10.09
C PRO A 547 18.53 25.94 9.17
N GLY A 548 19.04 27.10 9.61
CA GLY A 548 19.11 28.32 8.81
C GLY A 548 18.12 29.42 9.20
N LEU A 549 18.45 30.66 8.83
CA LEU A 549 17.64 31.85 9.17
C LEU A 549 16.26 31.80 8.51
N ARG A 550 16.19 31.38 7.25
CA ARG A 550 14.94 31.28 6.48
C ARG A 550 13.91 30.40 7.18
N ALA A 551 14.30 29.20 7.62
CA ALA A 551 13.43 28.29 8.38
C ALA A 551 12.93 28.95 9.67
N ARG A 552 13.81 29.59 10.45
CA ARG A 552 13.42 30.29 11.68
C ARG A 552 12.42 31.43 11.42
N CYS A 553 12.64 32.22 10.37
CA CYS A 553 11.71 33.28 9.98
C CYS A 553 10.35 32.72 9.55
N THR A 554 10.33 31.63 8.76
CA THR A 554 9.09 30.92 8.40
C THR A 554 8.37 30.40 9.64
N GLU A 555 9.07 29.84 10.62
CA GLU A 555 8.46 29.39 11.88
C GLU A 555 7.74 30.54 12.60
N VAL A 556 8.42 31.67 12.78
CA VAL A 556 7.85 32.85 13.45
C VAL A 556 6.64 33.36 12.68
N ALA A 557 6.73 33.44 11.35
CA ALA A 557 5.62 33.88 10.51
C ALA A 557 4.40 32.96 10.65
N MET A 558 4.59 31.63 10.60
CA MET A 558 3.50 30.66 10.80
C MET A 558 2.87 30.79 12.19
N ARG A 559 3.67 30.90 13.26
CA ARG A 559 3.15 31.00 14.63
C ARG A 559 2.44 32.31 14.93
N SER A 560 2.87 33.42 14.32
CA SER A 560 2.19 34.70 14.46
C SER A 560 0.71 34.65 14.00
N MET A 561 0.38 33.74 13.09
CA MET A 561 -0.99 33.56 12.59
C MET A 561 -1.97 33.07 13.66
N ALA A 562 -1.50 32.49 14.77
CA ALA A 562 -2.35 32.13 15.90
C ALA A 562 -3.04 33.36 16.54
N LEU A 563 -2.44 34.55 16.39
CA LEU A 563 -2.92 35.79 17.01
C LEU A 563 -3.26 36.90 16.00
N VAL A 564 -3.18 36.64 14.70
CA VAL A 564 -3.23 37.70 13.67
C VAL A 564 -4.52 38.54 13.69
N ALA A 565 -5.64 37.95 14.12
CA ALA A 565 -6.93 38.65 14.21
C ALA A 565 -7.16 39.39 15.54
N VAL A 566 -6.35 39.15 16.57
CA VAL A 566 -6.54 39.76 17.90
C VAL A 566 -6.42 41.29 17.85
N PRO A 567 -5.43 41.89 17.17
CA PRO A 567 -5.34 43.36 17.07
C PRO A 567 -6.59 43.99 16.45
N THR A 568 -7.13 43.38 15.39
CA THR A 568 -8.37 43.84 14.73
C THR A 568 -9.52 43.86 15.72
N THR A 569 -9.71 42.78 16.47
CA THR A 569 -10.78 42.71 17.47
C THR A 569 -10.60 43.69 18.60
N VAL A 570 -9.38 43.85 19.13
CA VAL A 570 -9.12 44.80 20.23
C VAL A 570 -9.46 46.22 19.81
N LEU A 571 -9.00 46.64 18.63
CA LEU A 571 -9.26 47.99 18.11
C LEU A 571 -10.75 48.19 17.78
N SER A 572 -11.40 47.19 17.18
CA SER A 572 -12.83 47.26 16.84
C SER A 572 -13.76 47.23 18.06
N THR A 573 -13.37 46.57 19.16
CA THR A 573 -14.23 46.42 20.35
C THR A 573 -13.98 47.51 21.39
N PHE A 574 -12.73 47.85 21.67
CA PHE A 574 -12.39 48.73 22.81
C PHE A 574 -12.12 50.18 22.41
N SER A 575 -12.16 50.49 21.11
CA SER A 575 -11.97 51.85 20.61
C SER A 575 -13.11 52.23 19.65
N PRO A 576 -14.35 52.41 20.16
CA PRO A 576 -15.53 52.69 19.33
C PRO A 576 -15.38 53.96 18.48
N ASP A 577 -14.66 54.97 18.98
CA ASP A 577 -14.34 56.21 18.24
C ASP A 577 -13.42 55.97 17.04
N TRP A 578 -12.78 54.81 16.96
CA TRP A 578 -11.83 54.41 15.93
C TRP A 578 -12.44 53.41 14.95
N TYR A 579 -13.77 53.39 14.81
CA TYR A 579 -14.45 52.45 13.91
C TYR A 579 -13.91 52.49 12.47
N TRP A 580 -13.41 53.63 11.99
CA TRP A 580 -12.82 53.78 10.64
C TRP A 580 -11.47 53.06 10.48
N VAL A 581 -10.91 52.48 11.54
CA VAL A 581 -9.62 51.76 11.52
C VAL A 581 -9.76 50.32 11.04
N TRP A 582 -10.98 49.74 11.02
CA TRP A 582 -11.21 48.37 10.57
C TRP A 582 -10.62 48.04 9.18
N PRO A 583 -10.64 48.92 8.16
CA PRO A 583 -10.06 48.61 6.85
C PRO A 583 -8.54 48.48 6.95
N TRP A 584 -7.90 49.29 7.78
CA TRP A 584 -6.44 49.29 7.96
C TRP A 584 -5.96 48.07 8.74
N THR A 585 -6.68 47.66 9.78
CA THR A 585 -6.37 46.43 10.50
C THR A 585 -6.62 45.19 9.65
N CYS A 586 -7.69 45.16 8.84
CA CYS A 586 -7.94 44.10 7.86
C CYS A 586 -6.84 44.05 6.77
N THR A 587 -6.41 45.21 6.27
CA THR A 587 -5.30 45.31 5.32
C THR A 587 -4.00 44.77 5.93
N GLY A 588 -3.67 45.19 7.15
CA GLY A 588 -2.48 44.72 7.87
C GLY A 588 -2.51 43.20 8.11
N GLY A 589 -3.65 42.66 8.54
CA GLY A 589 -3.85 41.22 8.69
C GLY A 589 -3.72 40.47 7.37
N ALA A 590 -4.31 40.99 6.28
CA ALA A 590 -4.20 40.40 4.95
C ALA A 590 -2.75 40.37 4.43
N VAL A 591 -1.99 41.45 4.63
CA VAL A 591 -0.55 41.49 4.32
C VAL A 591 0.22 40.49 5.16
N ALA A 592 -0.07 40.38 6.46
CA ALA A 592 0.60 39.41 7.33
C ALA A 592 0.35 37.96 6.89
N VAL A 593 -0.89 37.62 6.52
CA VAL A 593 -1.25 36.31 5.95
C VAL A 593 -0.53 36.07 4.62
N ALA A 594 -0.47 37.08 3.74
CA ALA A 594 0.25 36.98 2.48
C ALA A 594 1.75 36.68 2.68
N LEU A 595 2.41 37.43 3.57
CA LEU A 595 3.82 37.23 3.90
C LEU A 595 4.08 35.85 4.53
N SER A 596 3.19 35.40 5.42
CA SER A 596 3.28 34.07 6.04
C SER A 596 3.14 32.95 5.00
N ASN A 597 2.15 33.05 4.10
CA ASN A 597 1.98 32.10 3.00
C ASN A 597 3.18 32.11 2.04
N TRP A 598 3.69 33.28 1.68
CA TRP A 598 4.87 33.40 0.85
C TRP A 598 6.09 32.76 1.52
N ALA A 599 6.36 33.08 2.79
CA ALA A 599 7.49 32.51 3.52
C ALA A 599 7.37 30.98 3.68
N THR A 600 6.16 30.47 3.88
CA THR A 600 5.88 29.04 4.01
C THR A 600 6.08 28.31 2.68
N TRP A 601 5.42 28.78 1.62
CA TRP A 601 5.57 28.24 0.27
C TRP A 601 7.02 28.30 -0.23
N SER A 602 7.65 29.46 -0.07
CA SER A 602 9.02 29.72 -0.52
C SER A 602 10.01 28.76 0.16
N THR A 603 9.93 28.62 1.49
CA THR A 603 10.77 27.67 2.25
C THR A 603 10.45 26.21 1.90
N ALA A 604 9.17 25.84 1.81
CA ALA A 604 8.77 24.48 1.42
C ALA A 604 9.30 24.11 0.03
N ASN A 605 9.19 25.02 -0.95
CA ASN A 605 9.65 24.78 -2.31
C ASN A 605 11.18 24.63 -2.40
N ASP A 606 11.92 25.46 -1.66
CA ASP A 606 13.39 25.36 -1.54
C ASP A 606 13.82 24.02 -0.92
N LEU A 607 13.10 23.53 0.10
CA LEU A 607 13.39 22.25 0.72
C LEU A 607 13.12 21.09 -0.24
N LEU A 608 11.97 21.09 -0.92
CA LEU A 608 11.65 20.06 -1.92
C LEU A 608 12.67 20.04 -3.06
N GLN A 609 13.09 21.21 -3.55
CA GLN A 609 14.11 21.31 -4.58
C GLN A 609 15.47 20.76 -4.10
N LYS A 610 15.83 20.95 -2.84
CA LYS A 610 17.05 20.37 -2.25
C LYS A 610 16.94 18.88 -1.98
N SER A 611 15.72 18.37 -1.75
CA SER A 611 15.44 16.95 -1.55
C SER A 611 15.41 16.16 -2.85
N GLU A 612 15.13 16.84 -3.97
CA GLU A 612 15.12 16.25 -5.31
C GLU A 612 16.47 15.63 -5.65
N GLY A 613 16.47 14.36 -6.08
CA GLY A 613 17.68 13.57 -6.34
C GLY A 613 18.36 12.99 -5.09
N VAL A 614 17.98 13.41 -3.88
CA VAL A 614 18.45 12.83 -2.62
C VAL A 614 17.42 11.86 -2.04
N LEU A 615 16.16 12.27 -1.91
CA LEU A 615 15.09 11.40 -1.43
C LEU A 615 14.23 10.97 -2.61
N SER A 616 14.09 9.67 -2.85
CA SER A 616 13.30 9.13 -3.97
C SER A 616 11.82 9.46 -3.86
N THR A 617 11.38 9.66 -2.62
CA THR A 617 9.99 9.92 -2.24
C THR A 617 9.56 11.38 -2.40
N THR A 618 10.47 12.27 -2.82
CA THR A 618 10.19 13.67 -3.11
C THR A 618 9.19 13.77 -4.28
N PRO A 619 8.10 14.56 -4.14
CA PRO A 619 7.13 14.74 -5.23
C PRO A 619 7.74 15.51 -6.40
N ASP A 620 7.27 15.20 -7.62
CA ASP A 620 7.58 15.98 -8.83
C ASP A 620 7.17 17.45 -8.68
N ALA A 621 7.83 18.33 -9.45
CA ALA A 621 7.52 19.75 -9.53
C ALA A 621 6.02 20.05 -9.72
N SER A 622 5.31 19.24 -10.52
CA SER A 622 3.87 19.39 -10.78
C SER A 622 2.96 18.96 -9.62
N ARG A 623 3.48 18.22 -8.63
CA ARG A 623 2.74 17.65 -7.50
C ARG A 623 3.28 18.10 -6.14
N ARG A 624 4.13 19.12 -6.09
CA ARG A 624 4.75 19.62 -4.83
C ARG A 624 3.73 20.13 -3.83
N PHE A 625 2.66 20.75 -4.32
CA PHE A 625 1.65 21.39 -3.49
C PHE A 625 0.24 21.09 -3.97
N ALA A 626 -0.69 21.03 -3.02
CA ALA A 626 -2.12 21.04 -3.28
C ALA A 626 -2.47 22.19 -4.24
N ARG A 627 -3.30 21.87 -5.23
CA ARG A 627 -3.56 22.72 -6.40
C ARG A 627 -3.92 24.16 -6.00
N GLY A 628 -3.14 25.12 -6.49
CA GLY A 628 -3.41 26.55 -6.32
C GLY A 628 -2.87 27.16 -5.04
N TYR A 629 -2.20 26.41 -4.15
CA TYR A 629 -1.60 26.96 -2.92
C TYR A 629 -0.55 28.04 -3.21
N GLU A 630 0.23 27.86 -4.28
CA GLU A 630 1.23 28.80 -4.77
C GLU A 630 0.66 30.19 -5.08
N GLN A 631 -0.67 30.29 -5.26
CA GLN A 631 -1.36 31.54 -5.56
C GLN A 631 -1.89 32.26 -4.32
N TRP A 632 -1.90 31.62 -3.15
CA TRP A 632 -2.57 32.14 -1.97
C TRP A 632 -1.91 33.41 -1.43
N TRP A 633 -0.60 33.53 -1.55
CA TRP A 633 0.11 34.71 -1.05
C TRP A 633 -0.22 35.97 -1.87
N TRP A 634 -0.19 35.90 -3.21
CA TRP A 634 -0.43 37.09 -4.04
C TRP A 634 -1.91 37.43 -4.17
N THR A 635 -2.79 36.42 -4.16
CA THR A 635 -4.25 36.67 -4.10
C THR A 635 -4.65 37.37 -2.80
N MET A 636 -3.96 37.07 -1.68
CA MET A 636 -4.16 37.78 -0.42
C MET A 636 -3.58 39.20 -0.45
N LEU A 637 -2.47 39.45 -1.15
CA LEU A 637 -1.97 40.81 -1.39
C LEU A 637 -2.96 41.63 -2.22
N LEU A 638 -3.53 41.05 -3.28
CA LEU A 638 -4.56 41.71 -4.08
C LEU A 638 -5.78 42.07 -3.22
N TYR A 639 -6.22 41.14 -2.37
CA TYR A 639 -7.29 41.38 -1.41
C TYR A 639 -6.94 42.53 -0.42
N ALA A 640 -5.71 42.58 0.07
CA ALA A 640 -5.24 43.67 0.94
C ALA A 640 -5.31 45.03 0.23
N VAL A 641 -4.90 45.10 -1.05
CA VAL A 641 -4.99 46.33 -1.86
C VAL A 641 -6.44 46.78 -2.05
N ILE A 642 -7.36 45.84 -2.30
CA ILE A 642 -8.79 46.14 -2.43
C ILE A 642 -9.33 46.73 -1.12
N ILE A 643 -9.02 46.11 0.03
CA ILE A 643 -9.46 46.61 1.34
C ILE A 643 -8.87 47.99 1.62
N ALA A 644 -7.58 48.20 1.36
CA ALA A 644 -6.93 49.50 1.56
C ALA A 644 -7.56 50.60 0.71
N THR A 645 -7.94 50.27 -0.53
CA THR A 645 -8.61 51.19 -1.45
C THR A 645 -10.00 51.57 -0.94
N ILE A 646 -10.78 50.57 -0.48
CA ILE A 646 -12.08 50.80 0.16
C ILE A 646 -11.92 51.68 1.40
N GLY A 647 -10.96 51.36 2.27
CA GLY A 647 -10.66 52.11 3.49
C GLY A 647 -10.31 53.57 3.21
N ALA A 648 -9.41 53.82 2.27
CA ALA A 648 -9.04 55.17 1.85
C ALA A 648 -10.25 55.92 1.24
N GLY A 649 -11.08 55.24 0.45
CA GLY A 649 -12.27 55.82 -0.15
C GLY A 649 -13.36 56.19 0.86
N VAL A 650 -13.57 55.36 1.88
CA VAL A 650 -14.47 55.64 3.01
C VAL A 650 -13.94 56.81 3.84
N GLN A 651 -12.65 56.81 4.16
CA GLN A 651 -12.02 57.88 4.94
C GLN A 651 -12.02 59.23 4.20
N ALA A 652 -11.86 59.22 2.88
CA ALA A 652 -11.96 60.41 2.04
C ALA A 652 -13.41 60.87 1.77
N GLY A 653 -14.42 60.17 2.29
CA GLY A 653 -15.84 60.47 2.06
C GLY A 653 -16.32 60.23 0.63
N LYS A 654 -15.52 59.56 -0.20
CA LYS A 654 -15.84 59.24 -1.60
C LYS A 654 -16.71 57.99 -1.73
N LEU A 655 -16.59 57.06 -0.79
CA LEU A 655 -17.40 55.85 -0.72
C LEU A 655 -18.39 55.97 0.44
N LYS A 656 -19.69 55.90 0.13
CA LYS A 656 -20.77 56.17 1.11
C LYS A 656 -21.57 54.94 1.52
N ASP A 657 -21.52 53.85 0.76
CA ASP A 657 -22.26 52.61 1.03
C ASP A 657 -21.43 51.62 1.85
N THR A 658 -21.04 52.03 3.06
CA THR A 658 -20.30 51.20 4.03
C THR A 658 -20.96 49.82 4.26
N PRO A 659 -22.30 49.70 4.40
CA PRO A 659 -22.95 48.40 4.55
C PRO A 659 -22.65 47.44 3.40
N ALA A 660 -22.73 47.90 2.15
CA ALA A 660 -22.44 47.06 0.99
C ALA A 660 -21.00 46.55 0.97
N TYR A 661 -20.02 47.42 1.28
CA TYR A 661 -18.61 47.01 1.32
C TYR A 661 -18.34 45.98 2.42
N VAL A 662 -18.92 46.18 3.61
CA VAL A 662 -18.81 45.24 4.74
C VAL A 662 -19.44 43.91 4.39
N PHE A 663 -20.62 43.91 3.77
CA PHE A 663 -21.29 42.69 3.32
C PHE A 663 -20.44 41.90 2.31
N ILE A 664 -19.93 42.56 1.28
CA ILE A 664 -19.05 41.93 0.27
C ILE A 664 -17.80 41.35 0.94
N LEU A 665 -17.19 42.09 1.88
CA LEU A 665 -16.00 41.64 2.61
C LEU A 665 -16.29 40.38 3.42
N VAL A 666 -17.42 40.32 4.12
CA VAL A 666 -17.85 39.16 4.90
C VAL A 666 -18.12 37.97 3.97
N VAL A 667 -18.78 38.18 2.83
CA VAL A 667 -19.03 37.13 1.83
C VAL A 667 -17.71 36.54 1.32
N ILE A 668 -16.71 37.38 1.00
CA ILE A 668 -15.38 36.91 0.57
C ILE A 668 -14.69 36.17 1.73
N THR A 669 -14.72 36.73 2.94
CA THR A 669 -14.07 36.17 4.12
C THR A 669 -14.63 34.80 4.48
N VAL A 670 -15.95 34.67 4.57
CA VAL A 670 -16.63 33.42 4.97
C VAL A 670 -16.76 32.44 3.79
N GLY A 671 -17.11 32.91 2.59
CA GLY A 671 -17.28 32.03 1.43
C GLY A 671 -15.94 31.53 0.88
N VAL A 672 -15.04 32.45 0.55
CA VAL A 672 -13.78 32.12 -0.12
C VAL A 672 -12.72 31.70 0.90
N HIS A 673 -12.40 32.54 1.89
CA HIS A 673 -11.30 32.24 2.80
C HIS A 673 -11.65 31.13 3.79
N TYR A 674 -12.81 31.17 4.44
CA TYR A 674 -13.21 30.11 5.37
C TYR A 674 -13.60 28.82 4.63
N GLY A 675 -14.62 28.87 3.78
CA GLY A 675 -15.18 27.69 3.11
C GLY A 675 -14.22 27.03 2.12
N THR A 676 -13.73 27.80 1.15
CA THR A 676 -12.91 27.24 0.07
C THR A 676 -11.47 26.99 0.51
N LYS A 677 -10.80 27.98 1.12
CA LYS A 677 -9.37 27.88 1.46
C LYS A 677 -9.15 27.06 2.74
N CYS A 678 -9.79 27.40 3.86
CA CYS A 678 -9.50 26.76 5.14
C CYS A 678 -10.21 25.42 5.34
N ALA A 679 -11.50 25.33 5.01
CA ALA A 679 -12.31 24.13 5.25
C ALA A 679 -12.12 23.08 4.14
N ALA A 680 -12.14 23.48 2.86
CA ALA A 680 -12.03 22.55 1.72
C ALA A 680 -10.59 22.26 1.26
N ALA A 681 -9.74 23.27 1.05
CA ALA A 681 -8.37 23.04 0.60
C ALA A 681 -7.35 22.86 1.75
N GLY A 682 -7.66 23.36 2.95
CA GLY A 682 -6.72 23.43 4.08
C GLY A 682 -6.01 22.12 4.43
N PRO A 683 -6.71 20.97 4.57
CA PRO A 683 -6.06 19.69 4.88
C PRO A 683 -5.03 19.24 3.84
N ALA A 684 -5.33 19.39 2.55
CA ALA A 684 -4.40 19.02 1.48
C ALA A 684 -3.18 19.95 1.45
N VAL A 685 -3.39 21.25 1.68
CA VAL A 685 -2.31 22.24 1.82
C VAL A 685 -1.42 21.92 3.02
N CYS A 686 -2.02 21.63 4.18
CA CYS A 686 -1.30 21.19 5.38
C CYS A 686 -0.45 19.96 5.09
N GLY A 687 -1.02 18.94 4.45
CA GLY A 687 -0.29 17.72 4.03
C GLY A 687 0.90 18.02 3.12
N SER A 688 0.73 18.92 2.14
CA SER A 688 1.80 19.33 1.23
C SER A 688 2.95 20.07 1.95
N ILE A 689 2.61 21.01 2.84
CA ILE A 689 3.59 21.74 3.65
C ILE A 689 4.32 20.77 4.60
N ALA A 690 3.57 19.87 5.25
CA ALA A 690 4.11 18.87 6.15
C ALA A 690 5.10 17.94 5.45
N ARG A 691 4.77 17.50 4.22
CA ARG A 691 5.65 16.70 3.37
C ARG A 691 6.95 17.42 3.07
N ALA A 692 6.88 18.68 2.64
CA ALA A 692 8.07 19.48 2.36
C ALA A 692 8.98 19.67 3.58
N PHE A 693 8.40 19.97 4.75
CA PHE A 693 9.18 20.13 5.98
C PHE A 693 9.72 18.79 6.50
N SER A 694 8.99 17.70 6.30
CA SER A 694 9.44 16.34 6.59
C SER A 694 10.68 15.98 5.76
N ALA A 695 10.65 16.24 4.44
CA ALA A 695 11.78 16.03 3.54
C ALA A 695 13.00 16.86 3.99
N GLY A 696 12.80 18.12 4.36
CA GLY A 696 13.84 18.98 4.93
C GLY A 696 14.48 18.44 6.22
N GLN A 697 13.66 17.87 7.12
CA GLN A 697 14.17 17.23 8.34
C GLN A 697 14.96 15.95 8.04
N ARG A 698 14.46 15.09 7.14
CA ARG A 698 15.15 13.87 6.71
C ARG A 698 16.51 14.19 6.06
N LEU A 699 16.59 15.23 5.23
CA LEU A 699 17.85 15.73 4.68
C LEU A 699 18.86 16.14 5.75
N GLU A 700 18.41 16.84 6.79
CA GLU A 700 19.29 17.23 7.89
C GLU A 700 19.79 16.01 8.68
N ILE A 701 18.94 14.99 8.86
CA ILE A 701 19.34 13.73 9.49
C ILE A 701 20.39 13.00 8.64
N ILE A 702 20.19 12.90 7.33
CA ILE A 702 21.16 12.34 6.38
C ILE A 702 22.51 13.06 6.52
N ARG A 703 22.49 14.40 6.50
CA ARG A 703 23.68 15.23 6.64
C ARG A 703 24.40 14.99 7.97
N ARG A 704 23.66 14.95 9.08
CA ARG A 704 24.22 14.73 10.43
C ARG A 704 24.81 13.34 10.61
N ARG A 705 24.17 12.32 10.04
CA ARG A 705 24.63 10.93 10.11
C ARG A 705 25.74 10.61 9.11
N GLY A 706 26.07 11.54 8.20
CA GLY A 706 27.09 11.32 7.17
C GLY A 706 26.70 10.23 6.16
N ILE A 707 25.41 10.05 5.91
CA ILE A 707 24.90 9.03 4.98
C ILE A 707 25.19 9.51 3.54
N SER A 708 25.93 8.70 2.78
CA SER A 708 26.34 8.98 1.40
C SER A 708 25.17 9.04 0.42
#